data_AF-A0A846E693-F1
#
_entry.id   AF-A0A846E693-F1
#
_cell.length_a   1.000
_cell.length_b   1.000
_cell.length_c   1.000
_cell.angle_alpha   90.00
_cell.angle_beta   90.00
_cell.angle_gamma   90.00
#
_symmetry.space_group_name_H-M   'P 1'
#
loop_
_entity.id
_entity.type
_entity.pdbx_description
1 polymer ?
#
loop_
_entity_poly.entity_id
_entity_poly.type
_entity_poly.pdbx_seq_one_letter_code
_entity_poly.pdbx_strand_id
1 'polypeptide(L)'
;CFTGDTLIPLVDGQSYPIAELAESQKEIITYSCTESGRIVAARAIARLTRHQAELVKVVLDNGEAIKCTPDHLFMLRDGSYQVASELQPGTSLMPFYQDSDRDGYTLIQQNYSSRWQKAHWIVARSGLLGNVPSFAGQKTVIHHKNFNASDNSPENLEFMGDRDHSAYHRSLIERNTYWQSSEFETKRKNALAAKANTPEGYKYYSERGTANILQYMQERPEHFRESVAGNGQRGKQYLINYNLSEKGRQKSQEIANRLYRCETCGEQVKSPIGLHNHRKYHHSYNHKVVEVVALAEKQDVYCLAVPEYGNFALASGVFVHNCGMAAVKTPYSADQLEGKLKKIRSDLEAMIPVGFNDNKDVDKTAGNWQGWSSFKDLHKGVQDLKSKAMKQMGSLGGGNHFIEVCVDTENQVWLMLHSGSRNIGNVLAQCHINSAKELAKMTNTYLPDPDLAYFVAQSPAFSAYWHDLQWAQNYARHNRDVMMARFKKIVEKHLAGGKPMKPLLEVNCHHNYAEKEVHFGEEVYVTRKGAVRAQSEDYGIIPGSMGAKSYIVKGKGNAHSYCSCSHGAGRLMSRNKAKNQFSLDDLLAQTQGVECRKDRGILDEIPGAYKPIEQVMENQSDLVEIVATLKQVVCVKG
;
A
#
# COMPACT_ATOMS: atom_id res chain seq x y z
N CYS A 1 4.66 12.01 9.47
CA CYS A 1 4.50 11.49 10.83
C CYS A 1 3.62 12.47 11.59
N PHE A 2 2.85 12.00 12.56
CA PHE A 2 1.64 12.67 13.05
C PHE A 2 1.68 12.88 14.55
N THR A 3 1.14 13.99 15.07
CA THR A 3 1.10 14.27 16.52
C THR A 3 0.38 13.17 17.30
N GLY A 4 0.69 13.04 18.59
CA GLY A 4 0.20 11.93 19.43
C GLY A 4 -1.31 11.79 19.50
N ASP A 5 -2.02 12.92 19.42
CA ASP A 5 -3.48 13.06 19.34
C ASP A 5 -4.09 12.65 17.98
N THR A 6 -3.27 12.41 16.94
CA THR A 6 -3.78 11.97 15.63
C THR A 6 -4.40 10.58 15.74
N LEU A 7 -5.71 10.52 15.53
CA LEU A 7 -6.51 9.31 15.66
C LEU A 7 -6.31 8.36 14.47
N ILE A 8 -6.05 7.09 14.76
CA ILE A 8 -5.93 6.01 13.79
C ILE A 8 -7.16 5.09 13.91
N PRO A 9 -7.92 4.86 12.83
CA PRO A 9 -9.11 4.03 12.85
C PRO A 9 -8.71 2.56 12.86
N LEU A 10 -9.22 1.79 13.82
CA LEU A 10 -8.97 0.36 13.96
C LEU A 10 -10.21 -0.45 13.63
N VAL A 11 -10.01 -1.75 13.40
CA VAL A 11 -11.09 -2.66 12.99
C VAL A 11 -12.10 -2.98 14.10
N ASP A 12 -11.78 -2.69 15.36
CA ASP A 12 -12.72 -2.80 16.50
C ASP A 12 -13.86 -1.75 16.45
N GLY A 13 -13.80 -0.84 15.48
CA GLY A 13 -14.77 0.23 15.24
C GLY A 13 -14.42 1.55 15.93
N GLN A 14 -13.35 1.60 16.72
CA GLN A 14 -12.90 2.80 17.41
C GLN A 14 -11.73 3.47 16.66
N SER A 15 -11.34 4.65 17.14
CA SER A 15 -10.16 5.37 16.64
C SER A 15 -9.35 5.87 17.81
N TYR A 16 -8.07 5.52 17.83
CA TYR A 16 -7.20 5.72 18.99
C TYR A 16 -6.07 6.71 18.68
N PRO A 17 -5.65 7.55 19.64
CA PRO A 17 -4.45 8.36 19.52
C PRO A 17 -3.25 7.48 19.15
N ILE A 18 -2.51 7.87 18.10
CA ILE A 18 -1.32 7.15 17.65
C ILE A 18 -0.23 7.06 18.74
N ALA A 19 -0.29 7.91 19.78
CA ALA A 19 0.51 7.79 20.99
C ALA A 19 0.21 6.52 21.80
N GLU A 20 -1.04 6.33 22.25
CA GLU A 20 -1.47 5.16 23.04
C GLU A 20 -1.17 3.84 22.31
N LEU A 21 -1.43 3.83 21.00
CA LEU A 21 -1.12 2.69 20.15
C LEU A 21 0.38 2.36 20.13
N ALA A 22 1.25 3.38 20.12
CA ALA A 22 2.70 3.19 20.13
C ALA A 22 3.25 2.80 21.51
N GLU A 23 2.63 3.29 22.59
CA GLU A 23 2.95 2.89 23.97
C GLU A 23 2.61 1.42 24.21
N SER A 24 1.53 0.91 23.61
CA SER A 24 1.15 -0.50 23.70
C SER A 24 2.20 -1.47 23.13
N GLN A 25 2.99 -1.02 22.15
CA GLN A 25 3.92 -1.79 21.30
C GLN A 25 3.33 -3.04 20.61
N LYS A 26 2.01 -3.24 20.63
CA LYS A 26 1.34 -4.39 20.02
C LYS A 26 1.27 -4.26 18.50
N GLU A 27 1.12 -5.41 17.84
CA GLU A 27 0.55 -5.42 16.50
C GLU A 27 -0.95 -5.08 16.60
N ILE A 28 -1.40 -4.18 15.75
CA ILE A 28 -2.77 -3.69 15.66
C ILE A 28 -3.27 -3.84 14.22
N ILE A 29 -4.57 -3.73 14.00
CA ILE A 29 -5.17 -3.86 12.67
C ILE A 29 -5.93 -2.58 12.35
N THR A 30 -5.45 -1.87 11.33
CA THR A 30 -6.02 -0.61 10.83
C THR A 30 -6.46 -0.80 9.37
N TYR A 31 -6.92 0.28 8.74
CA TYR A 31 -7.22 0.32 7.33
C TYR A 31 -6.02 0.80 6.50
N SER A 32 -5.85 0.23 5.31
CA SER A 32 -4.90 0.64 4.27
C SER A 32 -5.64 0.83 2.95
N CYS A 33 -5.07 1.58 2.01
CA CYS A 33 -5.63 1.76 0.68
C CYS A 33 -4.76 1.05 -0.36
N THR A 34 -5.38 0.28 -1.24
CA THR A 34 -4.73 -0.26 -2.42
C THR A 34 -4.45 0.82 -3.45
N GLU A 35 -3.54 0.54 -4.38
CA GLU A 35 -3.31 1.39 -5.56
C GLU A 35 -4.59 1.64 -6.39
N SER A 36 -5.55 0.72 -6.36
CA SER A 36 -6.83 0.88 -7.06
C SER A 36 -7.92 1.58 -6.25
N GLY A 37 -7.63 2.08 -5.05
CA GLY A 37 -8.65 2.71 -4.19
C GLY A 37 -9.60 1.73 -3.50
N ARG A 38 -9.19 0.48 -3.26
CA ARG A 38 -9.90 -0.42 -2.31
C ARG A 38 -9.30 -0.20 -0.93
N ILE A 39 -10.17 -0.03 0.05
CA ILE A 39 -9.78 0.05 1.45
C ILE A 39 -9.82 -1.37 2.03
N VAL A 40 -8.74 -1.74 2.69
CA VAL A 40 -8.43 -3.10 3.18
C VAL A 40 -8.07 -3.01 4.66
N ALA A 41 -8.28 -4.08 5.42
CA ALA A 41 -7.70 -4.18 6.76
C ALA A 41 -6.27 -4.74 6.65
N ALA A 42 -5.33 -4.22 7.46
CA ALA A 42 -3.93 -4.63 7.43
C ALA A 42 -3.29 -4.60 8.81
N ARG A 43 -2.36 -5.53 9.05
CA ARG A 43 -1.51 -5.55 10.26
C ARG A 43 -0.54 -4.38 10.26
N ALA A 44 -0.42 -3.74 11.40
CA ALA A 44 0.36 -2.52 11.58
C ALA A 44 1.00 -2.44 12.96
N ILE A 45 2.06 -1.64 13.08
CA ILE A 45 2.68 -1.31 14.38
C ILE A 45 2.88 0.20 14.48
N ALA A 46 2.29 0.82 15.50
CA ALA A 46 2.51 2.22 15.85
C ALA A 46 3.82 2.40 16.63
N ARG A 47 4.54 3.52 16.42
CA ARG A 47 5.80 3.83 17.10
C ARG A 47 5.93 5.33 17.39
N LEU A 48 6.53 5.69 18.53
CA LEU A 48 6.95 7.07 18.85
C LEU A 48 8.15 7.48 17.98
N THR A 49 7.83 7.89 16.76
CA THR A 49 8.85 8.04 15.74
C THR A 49 9.64 9.33 15.78
N ARG A 50 9.21 10.40 16.48
CA ARG A 50 9.89 11.71 16.65
C ARG A 50 9.51 12.42 17.97
N HIS A 51 10.46 13.11 18.61
CA HIS A 51 10.19 14.03 19.72
C HIS A 51 10.28 15.47 19.20
N GLN A 52 9.49 16.40 19.77
CA GLN A 52 9.57 17.85 19.54
C GLN A 52 9.78 18.24 18.07
N ALA A 53 8.98 17.65 17.18
CA ALA A 53 9.09 17.85 15.75
C ALA A 53 8.42 19.15 15.30
N GLU A 54 8.98 19.78 14.28
CA GLU A 54 8.33 20.85 13.51
C GLU A 54 7.14 20.31 12.73
N LEU A 55 6.01 21.04 12.78
CA LEU A 55 4.71 20.61 12.28
C LEU A 55 4.16 21.55 11.21
N VAL A 56 3.44 20.96 10.26
CA VAL A 56 2.40 21.62 9.47
C VAL A 56 1.03 21.06 9.86
N LYS A 57 0.04 21.93 9.95
CA LYS A 57 -1.38 21.60 10.07
C LYS A 57 -1.97 21.60 8.64
N VAL A 58 -2.24 20.42 8.10
CA VAL A 58 -2.98 20.26 6.84
C VAL A 58 -4.47 20.28 7.18
N VAL A 59 -5.18 21.34 6.79
CA VAL A 59 -6.62 21.47 7.03
C VAL A 59 -7.39 20.92 5.84
N LEU A 60 -8.45 20.17 6.11
CA LEU A 60 -9.29 19.51 5.11
C LEU A 60 -10.68 20.16 5.01
N ASP A 61 -11.35 19.91 3.89
CA ASP A 61 -12.67 20.46 3.55
C ASP A 61 -13.85 19.97 4.41
N ASN A 62 -13.65 18.88 5.16
CA ASN A 62 -14.56 18.42 6.21
C ASN A 62 -14.37 19.15 7.55
N GLY A 63 -13.40 20.07 7.65
CA GLY A 63 -13.04 20.78 8.89
C GLY A 63 -11.99 20.09 9.75
N GLU A 64 -11.55 18.88 9.38
CA GLU A 64 -10.47 18.17 10.08
C GLU A 64 -9.10 18.85 9.88
N ALA A 65 -8.20 18.68 10.85
CA ALA A 65 -6.88 19.30 10.85
C ALA A 65 -5.78 18.29 11.22
N ILE A 66 -5.06 17.81 10.22
CA ILE A 66 -4.00 16.81 10.39
C ILE A 66 -2.69 17.53 10.72
N LYS A 67 -2.29 17.51 11.99
CA LYS A 67 -0.98 17.97 12.44
C LYS A 67 0.08 16.90 12.11
N CYS A 68 0.95 17.21 11.17
CA CYS A 68 1.95 16.27 10.68
C CYS A 68 3.27 16.98 10.37
N THR A 69 4.28 16.21 10.01
CA THR A 69 5.60 16.76 9.67
C THR A 69 5.70 17.14 8.19
N PRO A 70 6.40 18.25 7.83
CA PRO A 70 6.50 18.77 6.46
C PRO A 70 6.86 17.74 5.39
N ASP A 71 7.76 16.80 5.72
CA ASP A 71 8.30 15.75 4.85
C ASP A 71 7.32 14.63 4.50
N HIS A 72 6.12 14.62 5.08
CA HIS A 72 5.29 13.42 5.05
C HIS A 72 4.47 13.30 3.76
N LEU A 73 4.59 12.15 3.10
CA LEU A 73 3.90 11.85 1.85
C LEU A 73 2.43 11.52 2.09
N PHE A 74 1.53 12.38 1.62
CA PHE A 74 0.08 12.14 1.56
C PHE A 74 -0.28 11.52 0.20
N MET A 75 -1.15 10.51 0.21
CA MET A 75 -1.72 9.89 -0.98
C MET A 75 -2.74 10.86 -1.63
N LEU A 76 -2.48 11.25 -2.86
CA LEU A 76 -3.41 12.00 -3.71
C LEU A 76 -4.51 11.07 -4.25
N ARG A 77 -5.63 11.65 -4.71
CA ARG A 77 -6.80 10.86 -5.14
C ARG A 77 -6.53 9.94 -6.34
N ASP A 78 -5.47 10.21 -7.11
CA ASP A 78 -5.01 9.39 -8.23
C ASP A 78 -4.06 8.24 -7.82
N GLY A 79 -3.76 8.10 -6.53
CA GLY A 79 -2.84 7.09 -5.98
C GLY A 79 -1.37 7.53 -5.94
N SER A 80 -1.03 8.72 -6.46
CA SER A 80 0.31 9.30 -6.33
C SER A 80 0.53 9.90 -4.93
N TYR A 81 1.73 10.44 -4.66
CA TYR A 81 2.08 11.00 -3.35
C TYR A 81 2.75 12.37 -3.45
N GLN A 82 2.39 13.29 -2.54
CA GLN A 82 2.98 14.61 -2.39
C GLN A 82 3.33 14.89 -0.92
N VAL A 83 4.41 15.64 -0.64
CA VAL A 83 4.80 15.97 0.74
C VAL A 83 3.90 17.03 1.36
N ALA A 84 3.65 16.92 2.67
CA ALA A 84 2.67 17.72 3.41
C ALA A 84 2.83 19.24 3.23
N SER A 85 4.07 19.74 3.23
CA SER A 85 4.36 21.17 3.06
C SER A 85 4.22 21.69 1.63
N GLU A 86 4.05 20.82 0.63
CA GLU A 86 3.86 21.19 -0.77
C GLU A 86 2.41 21.05 -1.23
N LEU A 87 1.53 20.44 -0.43
CA LEU A 87 0.10 20.38 -0.70
C LEU A 87 -0.49 21.80 -0.84
N GLN A 88 -1.28 22.03 -1.89
CA GLN A 88 -1.86 23.34 -2.20
C GLN A 88 -3.37 23.35 -1.90
N PRO A 89 -3.97 24.53 -1.65
CA PRO A 89 -5.43 24.67 -1.60
C PRO A 89 -6.11 24.07 -2.83
N GLY A 90 -7.07 23.18 -2.60
CA GLY A 90 -7.77 22.41 -3.64
C GLY A 90 -7.15 21.07 -4.02
N THR A 91 -5.91 20.76 -3.59
CA THR A 91 -5.26 19.44 -3.81
C THR A 91 -6.15 18.33 -3.26
N SER A 92 -6.43 17.33 -4.09
CA SER A 92 -7.38 16.26 -3.81
C SER A 92 -6.66 15.02 -3.27
N LEU A 93 -7.00 14.61 -2.04
CA LEU A 93 -6.42 13.46 -1.35
C LEU A 93 -7.26 12.19 -1.57
N MET A 94 -6.65 11.02 -1.36
CA MET A 94 -7.38 9.74 -1.32
C MET A 94 -8.17 9.65 -0.01
N PRO A 95 -9.51 9.62 -0.04
CA PRO A 95 -10.31 9.68 1.19
C PRO A 95 -10.39 8.33 1.93
N PHE A 96 -10.77 8.37 3.19
CA PHE A 96 -11.23 7.23 3.99
C PHE A 96 -12.53 7.67 4.67
N TYR A 97 -13.67 7.22 4.14
CA TYR A 97 -14.99 7.56 4.69
C TYR A 97 -15.56 6.39 5.50
N GLN A 98 -15.99 6.68 6.72
CA GLN A 98 -16.62 5.75 7.66
C GLN A 98 -18.01 6.26 8.07
N ASP A 99 -18.95 5.33 8.27
CA ASP A 99 -20.34 5.56 8.70
C ASP A 99 -20.81 4.32 9.52
N SER A 100 -22.05 4.30 10.01
CA SER A 100 -22.64 3.13 10.70
C SER A 100 -24.08 2.89 10.26
N ASP A 101 -24.45 1.61 10.06
CA ASP A 101 -25.84 1.28 9.76
C ASP A 101 -26.75 1.22 10.99
N ARG A 102 -28.06 1.09 10.75
CA ARG A 102 -29.10 1.08 11.81
C ARG A 102 -28.98 -0.10 12.78
N ASP A 103 -28.25 -1.14 12.42
CA ASP A 103 -28.02 -2.33 13.23
C ASP A 103 -26.65 -2.25 13.96
N GLY A 104 -25.96 -1.10 13.89
CA GLY A 104 -24.70 -0.82 14.59
C GLY A 104 -23.43 -1.24 13.86
N TYR A 105 -23.51 -1.66 12.59
CA TYR A 105 -22.32 -2.11 11.86
C TYR A 105 -21.55 -0.97 11.22
N THR A 106 -20.24 -0.91 11.49
CA THR A 106 -19.29 -0.01 10.84
C THR A 106 -19.30 -0.22 9.32
N LEU A 107 -19.55 0.85 8.57
CA LEU A 107 -19.50 0.91 7.11
C LEU A 107 -18.27 1.70 6.66
N ILE A 108 -17.50 1.18 5.71
CA ILE A 108 -16.42 1.92 5.03
C ILE A 108 -16.79 2.13 3.57
N GLN A 109 -16.65 3.35 3.04
CA GLN A 109 -16.91 3.62 1.63
C GLN A 109 -15.69 3.29 0.78
N GLN A 110 -15.86 2.38 -0.17
CA GLN A 110 -14.77 1.91 -1.02
C GLN A 110 -14.48 2.88 -2.18
N ASN A 111 -13.34 3.58 -2.15
CA ASN A 111 -13.01 4.67 -3.07
C ASN A 111 -13.15 4.31 -4.56
N TYR A 112 -12.81 3.07 -4.94
CA TYR A 112 -12.92 2.55 -6.32
C TYR A 112 -14.35 2.43 -6.85
N SER A 113 -15.37 2.50 -5.99
CA SER A 113 -16.77 2.24 -6.37
C SER A 113 -17.81 3.12 -5.67
N SER A 114 -17.41 3.95 -4.69
CA SER A 114 -18.28 4.71 -3.78
C SER A 114 -19.32 3.84 -3.05
N ARG A 115 -19.13 2.52 -2.99
CA ARG A 115 -20.02 1.59 -2.28
C ARG A 115 -19.57 1.45 -0.83
N TRP A 116 -20.50 1.67 0.09
CA TRP A 116 -20.36 1.28 1.48
C TRP A 116 -20.30 -0.24 1.62
N GLN A 117 -19.36 -0.75 2.41
CA GLN A 117 -19.24 -2.17 2.77
C GLN A 117 -19.04 -2.30 4.27
N LYS A 118 -19.64 -3.33 4.90
CA LYS A 118 -19.47 -3.60 6.33
C LYS A 118 -18.02 -3.99 6.64
N ALA A 119 -17.45 -3.41 7.69
CA ALA A 119 -16.04 -3.56 8.06
C ALA A 119 -15.62 -5.03 8.25
N HIS A 120 -16.43 -5.88 8.89
CA HIS A 120 -16.14 -7.32 9.03
C HIS A 120 -15.94 -8.04 7.70
N TRP A 121 -16.62 -7.63 6.62
CA TRP A 121 -16.41 -8.18 5.28
C TRP A 121 -15.15 -7.64 4.60
N ILE A 122 -14.60 -6.51 5.06
CA ILE A 122 -13.28 -6.02 4.64
C ILE A 122 -12.21 -6.84 5.38
N VAL A 123 -12.30 -6.96 6.70
CA VAL A 123 -11.37 -7.76 7.53
C VAL A 123 -11.28 -9.22 7.06
N ALA A 124 -12.42 -9.86 6.81
CA ALA A 124 -12.48 -11.22 6.29
C ALA A 124 -11.88 -11.37 4.87
N ARG A 125 -12.00 -10.35 4.00
CA ARG A 125 -11.47 -10.39 2.63
C ARG A 125 -9.99 -9.99 2.55
N SER A 126 -9.48 -9.30 3.55
CA SER A 126 -8.03 -9.13 3.80
C SER A 126 -7.36 -10.41 4.32
N GLY A 127 -8.06 -11.55 4.39
CA GLY A 127 -7.48 -12.83 4.79
C GLY A 127 -7.11 -12.94 6.27
N LEU A 128 -7.46 -11.96 7.10
CA LEU A 128 -7.10 -11.92 8.52
C LEU A 128 -7.83 -12.97 9.37
N LEU A 129 -8.93 -13.53 8.85
CA LEU A 129 -9.63 -14.72 9.39
C LEU A 129 -9.19 -16.04 8.68
N GLY A 130 -8.19 -15.99 7.80
CA GLY A 130 -7.92 -17.04 6.82
C GLY A 130 -8.89 -17.01 5.64
N ASN A 131 -8.98 -18.13 4.93
CA ASN A 131 -9.85 -18.25 3.74
C ASN A 131 -11.33 -18.30 4.14
N VAL A 132 -12.17 -17.52 3.45
CA VAL A 132 -13.63 -17.56 3.59
C VAL A 132 -14.13 -18.96 3.19
N PRO A 133 -14.68 -19.77 4.12
CA PRO A 133 -15.07 -21.14 3.84
C PRO A 133 -16.42 -21.20 3.10
N SER A 134 -16.66 -22.29 2.38
CA SER A 134 -17.96 -22.64 1.80
C SER A 134 -18.69 -23.68 2.68
N PHE A 135 -19.86 -23.32 3.19
CA PHE A 135 -20.70 -24.24 3.97
C PHE A 135 -21.67 -24.98 3.03
N ALA A 136 -21.76 -26.31 3.17
CA ALA A 136 -22.51 -27.15 2.23
C ALA A 136 -24.01 -26.78 2.20
N GLY A 137 -24.46 -26.22 1.06
CA GLY A 137 -25.85 -25.77 0.88
C GLY A 137 -26.24 -24.53 1.70
N GLN A 138 -25.28 -23.81 2.30
CA GLN A 138 -25.53 -22.62 3.12
C GLN A 138 -24.76 -21.41 2.59
N LYS A 139 -25.20 -20.20 2.95
CA LYS A 139 -24.46 -18.97 2.67
C LYS A 139 -23.51 -18.67 3.82
N THR A 140 -22.26 -18.35 3.51
CA THR A 140 -21.29 -17.94 4.53
C THR A 140 -21.67 -16.57 5.08
N VAL A 141 -21.87 -16.50 6.40
CA VAL A 141 -22.07 -15.27 7.17
C VAL A 141 -20.94 -15.10 8.18
N ILE A 142 -20.81 -13.89 8.73
CA ILE A 142 -19.83 -13.59 9.78
C ILE A 142 -20.58 -13.30 11.09
N HIS A 143 -20.30 -14.10 12.11
CA HIS A 143 -20.77 -13.93 13.47
C HIS A 143 -19.79 -13.03 14.26
N HIS A 144 -20.30 -12.31 15.26
CA HIS A 144 -19.51 -11.48 16.19
C HIS A 144 -19.75 -12.08 17.59
N LYS A 145 -18.74 -12.72 18.18
CA LYS A 145 -18.88 -13.54 19.39
C LYS A 145 -19.30 -12.76 20.63
N ASN A 146 -18.92 -11.47 20.69
CA ASN A 146 -19.35 -10.53 21.73
C ASN A 146 -20.67 -9.80 21.41
N PHE A 147 -21.32 -10.12 20.30
CA PHE A 147 -22.55 -9.48 19.80
C PHE A 147 -22.44 -7.96 19.50
N ASN A 148 -21.25 -7.36 19.59
CA ASN A 148 -21.02 -5.98 19.17
C ASN A 148 -20.80 -5.91 17.66
N ALA A 149 -21.70 -5.22 16.96
CA ALA A 149 -21.65 -5.04 15.51
C ALA A 149 -20.52 -4.11 15.02
N SER A 150 -19.92 -3.30 15.90
CA SER A 150 -18.80 -2.43 15.54
C SER A 150 -17.44 -3.12 15.62
N ASP A 151 -17.31 -4.19 16.41
CA ASP A 151 -16.03 -4.85 16.68
C ASP A 151 -15.73 -5.93 15.65
N ASN A 152 -14.91 -5.56 14.65
CA ASN A 152 -14.52 -6.42 13.54
C ASN A 152 -13.13 -7.05 13.76
N SER A 153 -12.62 -7.10 15.00
CA SER A 153 -11.34 -7.74 15.32
C SER A 153 -11.38 -9.24 14.96
N PRO A 154 -10.39 -9.80 14.23
CA PRO A 154 -10.44 -11.19 13.74
C PRO A 154 -10.75 -12.25 14.81
N GLU A 155 -10.29 -12.03 16.04
CA GLU A 155 -10.55 -12.87 17.21
C GLU A 155 -12.03 -12.87 17.65
N ASN A 156 -12.76 -11.75 17.47
CA ASN A 156 -14.19 -11.64 17.73
C ASN A 156 -15.04 -12.24 16.62
N LEU A 157 -14.52 -12.27 15.39
CA LEU A 157 -15.26 -12.72 14.21
C LEU A 157 -15.17 -14.24 14.00
N GLU A 158 -16.20 -14.80 13.35
CA GLU A 158 -16.27 -16.23 13.00
C GLU A 158 -17.12 -16.47 11.76
N PHE A 159 -16.69 -17.37 10.87
CA PHE A 159 -17.49 -17.78 9.72
C PHE A 159 -18.48 -18.88 10.11
N MET A 160 -19.74 -18.71 9.72
CA MET A 160 -20.79 -19.71 9.92
C MET A 160 -21.63 -19.88 8.66
N GLY A 161 -22.33 -21.02 8.52
CA GLY A 161 -23.44 -21.14 7.59
C GLY A 161 -24.64 -20.30 8.05
N ASP A 162 -25.42 -19.74 7.12
CA ASP A 162 -26.56 -18.88 7.43
C ASP A 162 -27.67 -19.59 8.23
N ARG A 163 -27.83 -20.90 8.06
CA ARG A 163 -28.73 -21.73 8.87
C ARG A 163 -28.09 -22.06 10.22
N ASP A 164 -26.80 -22.37 10.26
CA ASP A 164 -26.06 -22.71 11.49
C ASP A 164 -26.00 -21.52 12.45
N HIS A 165 -25.70 -20.32 11.94
CA HIS A 165 -25.79 -19.05 12.69
C HIS A 165 -27.22 -18.82 13.20
N SER A 166 -28.23 -19.04 12.36
CA SER A 166 -29.64 -18.93 12.75
C SER A 166 -30.06 -19.97 13.80
N ALA A 167 -29.43 -21.14 13.82
CA ALA A 167 -29.65 -22.19 14.81
C ALA A 167 -28.88 -21.92 16.12
N TYR A 168 -27.67 -21.38 16.05
CA TYR A 168 -26.88 -20.93 17.20
C TYR A 168 -27.62 -19.83 17.96
N HIS A 169 -28.04 -18.75 17.29
CA HIS A 169 -28.90 -17.72 17.88
C HIS A 169 -30.19 -18.30 18.45
N ARG A 170 -30.81 -19.26 17.76
CA ARG A 170 -31.99 -19.96 18.29
C ARG A 170 -31.67 -20.75 19.56
N SER A 171 -30.52 -21.38 19.67
CA SER A 171 -30.11 -22.12 20.89
C SER A 171 -29.85 -21.19 22.09
N LEU A 172 -29.38 -19.96 21.85
CA LEU A 172 -29.27 -18.92 22.88
C LEU A 172 -30.66 -18.41 23.32
N ILE A 173 -31.57 -18.30 22.35
CA ILE A 173 -32.99 -17.97 22.55
C ILE A 173 -33.75 -19.09 23.27
N GLU A 174 -33.47 -20.37 22.99
CA GLU A 174 -34.10 -21.55 23.62
C GLU A 174 -33.62 -21.75 25.07
N ARG A 175 -32.41 -21.28 25.42
CA ARG A 175 -31.95 -21.14 26.81
C ARG A 175 -32.65 -20.00 27.58
N ASN A 176 -33.47 -19.20 26.92
CA ASN A 176 -34.13 -18.02 27.47
C ASN A 176 -35.67 -18.14 27.29
N THR A 177 -36.35 -18.64 28.32
CA THR A 177 -37.74 -19.12 28.24
C THR A 177 -38.78 -18.08 27.79
N TYR A 178 -38.47 -16.78 27.84
CA TYR A 178 -39.33 -15.69 27.37
C TYR A 178 -39.75 -15.82 25.89
N TRP A 179 -38.87 -16.31 25.01
CA TRP A 179 -39.13 -16.33 23.56
C TRP A 179 -40.10 -17.44 23.11
N GLN A 180 -40.45 -18.37 24.00
CA GLN A 180 -41.50 -19.38 23.75
C GLN A 180 -42.86 -18.95 24.31
N SER A 181 -42.97 -17.75 24.90
CA SER A 181 -44.23 -17.23 25.42
C SER A 181 -45.25 -16.94 24.32
N SER A 182 -46.53 -17.12 24.65
CA SER A 182 -47.66 -16.69 23.82
C SER A 182 -47.64 -15.19 23.54
N GLU A 183 -47.15 -14.40 24.49
CA GLU A 183 -46.95 -12.95 24.35
C GLU A 183 -45.92 -12.63 23.27
N PHE A 184 -44.75 -13.30 23.26
CA PHE A 184 -43.76 -13.09 22.22
C PHE A 184 -44.27 -13.50 20.83
N GLU A 185 -44.91 -14.67 20.70
CA GLU A 185 -45.45 -15.10 19.40
C GLU A 185 -46.55 -14.16 18.88
N THR A 186 -47.33 -13.54 19.79
CA THR A 186 -48.32 -12.52 19.44
C THR A 186 -47.64 -11.22 18.98
N LYS A 187 -46.64 -10.73 19.72
CA LYS A 187 -45.79 -9.59 19.31
C LYS A 187 -45.11 -9.85 17.96
N ARG A 188 -44.60 -11.07 17.72
CA ARG A 188 -43.95 -11.48 16.46
C ARG A 188 -44.92 -11.47 15.27
N LYS A 189 -46.12 -12.03 15.42
CA LYS A 189 -47.17 -12.00 14.38
C LYS A 189 -47.58 -10.56 14.05
N ASN A 190 -47.78 -9.73 15.06
CA ASN A 190 -48.12 -8.31 14.87
C ASN A 190 -46.99 -7.54 14.18
N ALA A 191 -45.73 -7.77 14.55
CA ALA A 191 -44.57 -7.16 13.91
C ALA A 191 -44.40 -7.59 12.44
N LEU A 192 -44.66 -8.87 12.11
CA LEU A 192 -44.63 -9.37 10.73
C LEU A 192 -45.75 -8.76 9.88
N ALA A 193 -46.97 -8.64 10.43
CA ALA A 193 -48.09 -7.98 9.75
C ALA A 193 -47.84 -6.47 9.54
N ALA A 194 -47.33 -5.77 10.55
CA ALA A 194 -46.93 -4.37 10.43
C ALA A 194 -45.81 -4.19 9.39
N LYS A 195 -44.81 -5.09 9.37
CA LYS A 195 -43.73 -5.08 8.37
C LYS A 195 -44.25 -5.32 6.95
N ALA A 196 -45.20 -6.24 6.75
CA ALA A 196 -45.78 -6.50 5.43
C ALA A 196 -46.46 -5.26 4.81
N ASN A 197 -46.92 -4.32 5.65
CA ASN A 197 -47.53 -3.06 5.22
C ASN A 197 -46.50 -1.93 4.95
N THR A 198 -45.19 -2.12 5.19
CA THR A 198 -44.15 -1.13 4.79
C THR A 198 -43.60 -1.42 3.40
N PRO A 199 -43.09 -0.40 2.67
CA PRO A 199 -42.49 -0.60 1.35
C PRO A 199 -41.33 -1.61 1.34
N GLU A 200 -40.51 -1.61 2.40
CA GLU A 200 -39.35 -2.48 2.58
C GLU A 200 -39.77 -3.93 2.88
N GLY A 201 -40.81 -4.11 3.70
CA GLY A 201 -41.37 -5.42 3.97
C GLY A 201 -42.08 -6.00 2.77
N TYR A 202 -42.89 -5.21 2.06
CA TYR A 202 -43.52 -5.62 0.79
C TYR A 202 -42.46 -6.10 -0.21
N LYS A 203 -41.35 -5.36 -0.37
CA LYS A 203 -40.22 -5.77 -1.19
C LYS A 203 -39.60 -7.09 -0.70
N TYR A 204 -39.31 -7.21 0.59
CA TYR A 204 -38.73 -8.42 1.20
C TYR A 204 -39.61 -9.67 0.99
N TYR A 205 -40.92 -9.56 1.17
CA TYR A 205 -41.85 -10.67 0.95
C TYR A 205 -42.04 -10.98 -0.55
N SER A 206 -41.99 -9.98 -1.44
CA SER A 206 -42.00 -10.18 -2.90
C SER A 206 -40.75 -10.92 -3.40
N GLU A 207 -39.57 -10.56 -2.89
CA GLU A 207 -38.30 -11.25 -3.21
C GLU A 207 -38.31 -12.71 -2.74
N ARG A 208 -38.84 -12.99 -1.52
CA ARG A 208 -39.02 -14.36 -1.02
C ARG A 208 -40.10 -15.14 -1.78
N GLY A 209 -41.21 -14.50 -2.15
CA GLY A 209 -42.25 -15.12 -2.99
C GLY A 209 -41.70 -15.54 -4.35
N THR A 210 -40.88 -14.68 -4.97
CA THR A 210 -40.18 -14.98 -6.22
C THR A 210 -39.23 -16.18 -6.06
N ALA A 211 -38.43 -16.22 -4.98
CA ALA A 211 -37.55 -17.35 -4.71
C ALA A 211 -38.33 -18.68 -4.50
N ASN A 212 -39.42 -18.65 -3.75
CA ASN A 212 -40.28 -19.81 -3.53
C ASN A 212 -40.91 -20.32 -4.84
N ILE A 213 -41.32 -19.41 -5.74
CA ILE A 213 -41.85 -19.77 -7.06
C ILE A 213 -40.75 -20.43 -7.92
N LEU A 214 -39.53 -19.88 -7.94
CA LEU A 214 -38.40 -20.48 -8.66
C LEU A 214 -38.03 -21.87 -8.13
N GLN A 215 -38.12 -22.09 -6.81
CA GLN A 215 -37.92 -23.41 -6.21
C GLN A 215 -39.05 -24.38 -6.61
N TYR A 216 -40.31 -23.95 -6.56
CA TYR A 216 -41.47 -24.74 -6.99
C TYR A 216 -41.42 -25.11 -8.49
N MET A 217 -40.90 -24.23 -9.35
CA MET A 217 -40.62 -24.51 -10.76
C MET A 217 -39.60 -25.63 -10.97
N GLN A 218 -38.60 -25.74 -10.09
CA GLN A 218 -37.55 -26.75 -10.15
C GLN A 218 -37.99 -28.09 -9.54
N GLU A 219 -38.68 -28.05 -8.41
CA GLU A 219 -39.11 -29.25 -7.67
C GLU A 219 -40.36 -29.92 -8.27
N ARG A 220 -41.25 -29.18 -8.95
CA ARG A 220 -42.51 -29.71 -9.53
C ARG A 220 -42.79 -29.16 -10.94
N PRO A 221 -41.91 -29.39 -11.93
CA PRO A 221 -41.96 -28.73 -13.24
C PRO A 221 -43.21 -29.03 -14.08
N GLU A 222 -43.77 -30.25 -14.00
CA GLU A 222 -45.03 -30.61 -14.68
C GLU A 222 -46.21 -29.81 -14.12
N HIS A 223 -46.48 -29.96 -12.82
CA HIS A 223 -47.56 -29.27 -12.10
C HIS A 223 -47.40 -27.74 -12.15
N PHE A 224 -46.15 -27.22 -12.19
CA PHE A 224 -45.93 -25.80 -12.45
C PHE A 224 -46.44 -25.41 -13.84
N ARG A 225 -46.02 -26.12 -14.90
CA ARG A 225 -46.44 -25.87 -16.29
C ARG A 225 -47.95 -25.88 -16.45
N GLU A 226 -48.64 -26.83 -15.83
CA GLU A 226 -50.11 -26.88 -15.79
C GLU A 226 -50.69 -25.64 -15.07
N SER A 227 -50.19 -25.33 -13.87
CA SER A 227 -50.70 -24.22 -13.06
C SER A 227 -50.52 -22.81 -13.67
N VAL A 228 -49.58 -22.65 -14.61
CA VAL A 228 -49.35 -21.39 -15.33
C VAL A 228 -49.88 -21.36 -16.77
N ALA A 229 -50.58 -22.42 -17.20
CA ALA A 229 -51.19 -22.48 -18.52
C ALA A 229 -52.09 -21.25 -18.79
N GLY A 230 -51.96 -20.66 -19.98
CA GLY A 230 -52.72 -19.46 -20.36
C GLY A 230 -52.39 -18.17 -19.59
N ASN A 231 -51.38 -18.14 -18.71
CA ASN A 231 -50.97 -16.89 -18.04
C ASN A 231 -50.41 -15.85 -19.03
N GLY A 232 -49.73 -16.27 -20.10
CA GLY A 232 -49.23 -15.37 -21.14
C GLY A 232 -50.34 -14.57 -21.84
N GLN A 233 -51.45 -15.24 -22.18
CA GLN A 233 -52.64 -14.61 -22.79
C GLN A 233 -53.22 -13.54 -21.86
N ARG A 234 -53.40 -13.89 -20.57
CA ARG A 234 -53.96 -13.02 -19.53
C ARG A 234 -53.06 -11.82 -19.22
N GLY A 235 -51.76 -12.05 -19.02
CA GLY A 235 -50.77 -11.02 -18.71
C GLY A 235 -50.56 -10.01 -19.85
N LYS A 236 -50.57 -10.47 -21.11
CA LYS A 236 -50.46 -9.58 -22.28
C LYS A 236 -51.60 -8.58 -22.34
N GLN A 237 -52.84 -9.02 -22.13
CA GLN A 237 -54.00 -8.12 -22.12
C GLN A 237 -53.95 -7.13 -20.95
N TYR A 238 -53.54 -7.59 -19.76
CA TYR A 238 -53.38 -6.71 -18.58
C TYR A 238 -52.36 -5.60 -18.83
N LEU A 239 -51.19 -5.91 -19.42
CA LEU A 239 -50.16 -4.91 -19.73
C LEU A 239 -50.60 -3.90 -20.79
N ILE A 240 -51.30 -4.34 -21.84
CA ILE A 240 -51.89 -3.45 -22.86
C ILE A 240 -52.90 -2.51 -22.21
N ASN A 241 -53.83 -3.06 -21.42
CA ASN A 241 -54.86 -2.27 -20.73
C ASN A 241 -54.23 -1.29 -19.73
N TYR A 242 -53.20 -1.70 -18.98
CA TYR A 242 -52.49 -0.83 -18.03
C TYR A 242 -51.81 0.34 -18.74
N ASN A 243 -51.04 0.09 -19.80
CA ASN A 243 -50.33 1.14 -20.54
C ASN A 243 -51.26 2.12 -21.26
N LEU A 244 -52.43 1.64 -21.72
CA LEU A 244 -53.48 2.50 -22.29
C LEU A 244 -54.30 3.25 -21.23
N SER A 245 -54.37 2.74 -20.00
CA SER A 245 -55.09 3.39 -18.90
C SER A 245 -54.52 4.76 -18.55
N GLU A 246 -55.36 5.63 -18.00
CA GLU A 246 -54.93 6.93 -17.50
C GLU A 246 -53.84 6.78 -16.43
N LYS A 247 -53.98 5.81 -15.51
CA LYS A 247 -52.99 5.51 -14.47
C LYS A 247 -51.62 5.12 -15.04
N GLY A 248 -51.57 4.33 -16.12
CA GLY A 248 -50.33 3.96 -16.80
C GLY A 248 -49.69 5.13 -17.56
N ARG A 249 -50.51 5.97 -18.19
CA ARG A 249 -50.06 7.21 -18.84
C ARG A 249 -49.51 8.22 -17.82
N GLN A 250 -50.26 8.51 -16.76
CA GLN A 250 -49.82 9.35 -15.64
C GLN A 250 -48.52 8.82 -15.03
N LYS A 251 -48.39 7.51 -14.78
CA LYS A 251 -47.15 6.93 -14.22
C LYS A 251 -45.95 7.06 -15.17
N SER A 252 -46.17 6.89 -16.48
CA SER A 252 -45.14 7.10 -17.50
C SER A 252 -44.69 8.58 -17.54
N GLN A 253 -45.64 9.51 -17.40
CA GLN A 253 -45.40 10.94 -17.47
C GLN A 253 -44.79 11.51 -16.17
N GLU A 254 -45.10 10.92 -15.01
CA GLU A 254 -44.42 11.14 -13.73
C GLU A 254 -42.95 10.73 -13.83
N ILE A 255 -42.66 9.54 -14.39
CA ILE A 255 -41.29 9.03 -14.55
C ILE A 255 -40.50 9.90 -15.55
N ALA A 256 -41.11 10.30 -16.67
CA ALA A 256 -40.46 11.13 -17.70
C ALA A 256 -40.12 12.55 -17.22
N ASN A 257 -40.91 13.12 -16.31
CA ASN A 257 -40.72 14.47 -15.79
C ASN A 257 -39.99 14.54 -14.43
N ARG A 258 -39.56 13.40 -13.87
CA ARG A 258 -38.94 13.36 -12.54
C ARG A 258 -37.54 13.97 -12.54
N LEU A 259 -37.45 15.21 -12.05
CA LEU A 259 -36.20 15.88 -11.73
C LEU A 259 -35.62 15.37 -10.39
N TYR A 260 -34.29 15.27 -10.34
CA TYR A 260 -33.52 14.90 -9.16
C TYR A 260 -32.61 16.07 -8.80
N ARG A 261 -32.69 16.56 -7.56
CA ARG A 261 -31.89 17.68 -7.07
C ARG A 261 -30.56 17.17 -6.50
N CYS A 262 -29.45 17.84 -6.82
CA CYS A 262 -28.18 17.64 -6.14
C CYS A 262 -28.21 18.35 -4.78
N GLU A 263 -27.96 17.62 -3.71
CA GLU A 263 -27.81 18.15 -2.35
C GLU A 263 -26.63 19.12 -2.19
N THR A 264 -25.56 19.00 -2.98
CA THR A 264 -24.33 19.80 -2.85
C THR A 264 -24.46 21.22 -3.40
N CYS A 265 -25.07 21.42 -4.58
CA CYS A 265 -25.22 22.74 -5.22
C CYS A 265 -26.66 23.14 -5.53
N GLY A 266 -27.64 22.24 -5.31
CA GLY A 266 -29.05 22.49 -5.58
C GLY A 266 -29.50 22.33 -7.04
N GLU A 267 -28.60 22.04 -7.99
CA GLU A 267 -28.92 21.84 -9.42
C GLU A 267 -29.88 20.65 -9.64
N GLN A 268 -30.74 20.74 -10.67
CA GLN A 268 -31.76 19.73 -10.96
C GLN A 268 -31.50 19.02 -12.30
N VAL A 269 -31.45 17.70 -12.28
CA VAL A 269 -31.12 16.86 -13.44
C VAL A 269 -32.16 15.76 -13.67
N LYS A 270 -32.39 15.39 -14.95
CA LYS A 270 -33.54 14.56 -15.38
C LYS A 270 -33.38 13.04 -15.20
N SER A 271 -32.29 12.54 -14.61
CA SER A 271 -32.15 11.10 -14.35
C SER A 271 -31.17 10.78 -13.21
N PRO A 272 -31.25 9.60 -12.57
CA PRO A 272 -30.28 9.17 -11.55
C PRO A 272 -28.85 9.03 -12.10
N ILE A 273 -28.70 8.68 -13.37
CA ILE A 273 -27.39 8.61 -14.05
C ILE A 273 -26.86 10.03 -14.30
N GLY A 274 -27.74 10.98 -14.68
CA GLY A 274 -27.41 12.39 -14.74
C GLY A 274 -26.95 12.95 -13.40
N LEU A 275 -27.61 12.56 -12.29
CA LEU A 275 -27.23 12.94 -10.93
C LEU A 275 -25.89 12.33 -10.50
N HIS A 276 -25.65 11.05 -10.83
CA HIS A 276 -24.37 10.40 -10.59
C HIS A 276 -23.23 11.09 -11.37
N ASN A 277 -23.44 11.38 -12.66
CA ASN A 277 -22.45 12.08 -13.49
C ASN A 277 -22.23 13.52 -13.02
N HIS A 278 -23.28 14.26 -12.70
CA HIS A 278 -23.17 15.62 -12.15
C HIS A 278 -22.35 15.64 -10.85
N ARG A 279 -22.67 14.76 -9.89
CA ARG A 279 -21.84 14.55 -8.67
C ARG A 279 -20.39 14.18 -8.99
N LYS A 280 -20.17 13.28 -9.95
CA LYS A 280 -18.84 12.77 -10.34
C LYS A 280 -17.96 13.85 -10.99
N TYR A 281 -18.52 14.67 -11.88
CA TYR A 281 -17.76 15.62 -12.70
C TYR A 281 -17.74 17.05 -12.14
N HIS A 282 -18.72 17.45 -11.32
CA HIS A 282 -18.78 18.81 -10.75
C HIS A 282 -18.44 18.85 -9.25
N HIS A 283 -18.70 17.79 -8.48
CA HIS A 283 -18.55 17.81 -7.00
C HIS A 283 -17.43 16.93 -6.43
N SER A 284 -16.88 15.99 -7.21
CA SER A 284 -15.62 15.28 -6.93
C SER A 284 -15.43 14.84 -5.45
N TYR A 285 -16.22 13.85 -5.00
CA TYR A 285 -16.24 13.28 -3.63
C TYR A 285 -14.86 12.77 -3.14
N ASN A 286 -14.02 13.68 -2.66
CA ASN A 286 -12.68 13.50 -2.16
C ASN A 286 -12.44 14.55 -1.07
N HIS A 287 -11.56 14.28 -0.10
CA HIS A 287 -11.06 15.37 0.75
C HIS A 287 -10.10 16.27 -0.02
N LYS A 288 -10.37 17.57 0.04
CA LYS A 288 -9.50 18.64 -0.45
C LYS A 288 -8.74 19.28 0.69
N VAL A 289 -7.47 19.59 0.43
CA VAL A 289 -6.69 20.49 1.28
C VAL A 289 -7.27 21.89 1.15
N VAL A 290 -7.60 22.52 2.28
CA VAL A 290 -8.05 23.92 2.37
C VAL A 290 -6.85 24.84 2.54
N GLU A 291 -6.00 24.52 3.50
CA GLU A 291 -4.76 25.25 3.79
C GLU A 291 -3.70 24.31 4.37
N VAL A 292 -2.43 24.73 4.29
CA VAL A 292 -1.31 24.11 5.01
C VAL A 292 -0.64 25.19 5.83
N VAL A 293 -0.71 25.08 7.16
CA VAL A 293 -0.21 26.10 8.08
C VAL A 293 0.98 25.54 8.86
N ALA A 294 2.15 26.17 8.72
CA ALA A 294 3.29 25.87 9.59
C ALA A 294 2.96 26.29 11.03
N LEU A 295 3.14 25.38 11.99
CA LEU A 295 2.87 25.65 13.40
C LEU A 295 4.15 26.10 14.12
N ALA A 296 4.01 27.08 15.01
CA ALA A 296 5.09 27.50 15.91
C ALA A 296 5.29 26.53 17.09
N GLU A 297 4.27 25.73 17.43
CA GLU A 297 4.40 24.66 18.41
C GLU A 297 5.16 23.45 17.85
N LYS A 298 5.96 22.83 18.72
CA LYS A 298 6.62 21.55 18.46
C LYS A 298 6.01 20.48 19.36
N GLN A 299 5.76 19.30 18.81
CA GLN A 299 5.19 18.18 19.55
C GLN A 299 5.84 16.85 19.18
N ASP A 300 5.62 15.85 20.02
CA ASP A 300 6.05 14.49 19.75
C ASP A 300 5.14 13.84 18.70
N VAL A 301 5.74 13.18 17.70
CA VAL A 301 5.02 12.62 16.56
C VAL A 301 5.38 11.16 16.25
N TYR A 302 4.38 10.45 15.78
CA TYR A 302 4.33 9.01 15.68
C TYR A 302 4.15 8.59 14.22
N CYS A 303 4.28 7.30 13.94
CA CYS A 303 4.05 6.74 12.62
C CYS A 303 3.61 5.29 12.75
N LEU A 304 2.70 4.86 11.88
CA LEU A 304 2.41 3.46 11.65
C LEU A 304 3.40 2.88 10.63
N ALA A 305 3.74 1.61 10.83
CA ALA A 305 4.38 0.78 9.80
C ALA A 305 3.40 -0.32 9.39
N VAL A 306 2.99 -0.32 8.11
CA VAL A 306 2.23 -1.40 7.47
C VAL A 306 3.14 -2.08 6.44
N PRO A 307 3.70 -3.27 6.73
CA PRO A 307 4.69 -3.90 5.85
C PRO A 307 4.12 -4.29 4.47
N GLU A 308 2.85 -4.69 4.46
CA GLU A 308 2.15 -5.24 3.30
C GLU A 308 1.86 -4.16 2.24
N TYR A 309 1.11 -3.12 2.60
CA TYR A 309 0.66 -2.06 1.68
C TYR A 309 1.52 -0.79 1.69
N GLY A 310 2.41 -0.62 2.67
CA GLY A 310 3.28 0.56 2.80
C GLY A 310 2.56 1.86 3.17
N ASN A 311 1.25 1.81 3.42
CA ASN A 311 0.37 2.95 3.67
C ASN A 311 -0.68 2.60 4.76
N PHE A 312 -1.33 3.60 5.37
CA PHE A 312 -2.35 3.41 6.42
C PHE A 312 -3.30 4.61 6.51
N ALA A 313 -4.52 4.39 7.01
CA ALA A 313 -5.56 5.41 7.17
C ALA A 313 -5.35 6.30 8.41
N LEU A 314 -5.89 7.51 8.34
CA LEU A 314 -6.14 8.40 9.50
C LEU A 314 -7.64 8.57 9.69
N ALA A 315 -8.12 8.85 10.91
CA ALA A 315 -9.54 9.06 11.16
C ALA A 315 -10.06 10.33 10.45
N SER A 316 -9.20 11.34 10.30
CA SER A 316 -9.43 12.53 9.46
C SER A 316 -9.49 12.22 7.94
N GLY A 317 -9.07 11.02 7.50
CA GLY A 317 -9.49 10.43 6.23
C GLY A 317 -8.47 10.19 5.09
N VAL A 318 -7.16 9.87 5.27
CA VAL A 318 -6.11 9.81 4.18
C VAL A 318 -4.88 8.82 4.38
N PHE A 319 -3.87 8.66 3.44
CA PHE A 319 -2.82 7.54 3.31
C PHE A 319 -1.28 7.88 2.89
N VAL A 320 -0.21 6.97 2.84
CA VAL A 320 1.37 7.19 2.77
C VAL A 320 2.42 6.18 2.00
N HIS A 321 3.84 6.29 1.92
CA HIS A 321 4.83 5.50 0.99
C HIS A 321 6.43 5.18 1.31
N ASN A 322 7.31 4.44 0.46
CA ASN A 322 8.77 3.90 0.70
C ASN A 322 9.85 3.51 -0.51
N CYS A 323 11.17 3.02 -0.34
CA CYS A 323 12.34 2.76 -1.38
C CYS A 323 13.58 1.69 -1.14
N GLY A 324 14.73 1.51 -1.95
CA GLY A 324 15.85 0.39 -1.87
C GLY A 324 17.31 0.30 -2.65
N MET A 325 18.32 -0.65 -2.35
CA MET A 325 19.92 -0.76 -2.39
C MET A 325 20.99 -1.27 -3.55
N ALA A 326 22.40 -1.18 -3.42
CA ALA A 326 23.65 -1.97 -3.99
C ALA A 326 25.20 -1.63 -3.57
N ALA A 327 26.33 -2.35 -3.95
CA ALA A 327 27.80 -2.14 -3.56
C ALA A 327 29.03 -2.79 -4.36
N VAL A 328 30.33 -2.47 -4.03
CA VAL A 328 31.65 -2.94 -4.63
C VAL A 328 32.91 -2.87 -3.67
N LYS A 329 33.88 -3.82 -3.73
CA LYS A 329 35.26 -3.76 -3.10
C LYS A 329 36.34 -3.33 -4.11
N THR A 330 37.22 -2.40 -3.74
CA THR A 330 38.31 -1.86 -4.58
C THR A 330 39.68 -2.44 -4.19
N PRO A 331 40.75 -2.25 -4.99
CA PRO A 331 42.11 -2.70 -4.66
C PRO A 331 42.93 -1.64 -3.91
N TYR A 332 42.29 -0.65 -3.27
CA TYR A 332 42.95 0.46 -2.60
C TYR A 332 42.85 0.34 -1.07
N SER A 333 43.92 0.73 -0.35
CA SER A 333 43.87 0.84 1.11
C SER A 333 43.31 2.19 1.57
N ALA A 334 42.80 2.25 2.81
CA ALA A 334 42.21 3.49 3.34
C ALA A 334 43.23 4.64 3.47
N ASP A 335 44.51 4.32 3.66
CA ASP A 335 45.61 5.30 3.74
C ASP A 335 45.68 6.15 2.46
N GLN A 336 45.32 5.56 1.31
CA GLN A 336 45.29 6.27 0.04
C GLN A 336 44.21 7.37 -0.02
N LEU A 337 43.16 7.31 0.83
CA LEU A 337 42.09 8.32 0.92
C LEU A 337 42.49 9.58 1.73
N GLU A 338 43.63 9.57 2.43
CA GLU A 338 44.04 10.67 3.30
C GLU A 338 44.08 12.01 2.55
N GLY A 339 43.52 13.06 3.16
CA GLY A 339 43.40 14.40 2.57
C GLY A 339 42.44 14.53 1.37
N LYS A 340 41.79 13.45 0.91
CA LYS A 340 41.00 13.44 -0.34
C LYS A 340 39.49 13.32 -0.15
N LEU A 341 39.01 12.79 0.98
CA LEU A 341 37.60 12.50 1.25
C LEU A 341 36.64 13.63 0.80
N LYS A 342 36.91 14.89 1.18
CA LYS A 342 36.09 16.06 0.83
C LYS A 342 36.04 16.36 -0.67
N LYS A 343 37.13 16.10 -1.41
CA LYS A 343 37.17 16.24 -2.88
C LYS A 343 36.39 15.13 -3.56
N ILE A 344 36.49 13.89 -3.05
CA ILE A 344 35.70 12.74 -3.52
C ILE A 344 34.21 13.02 -3.33
N ARG A 345 33.78 13.50 -2.14
CA ARG A 345 32.37 13.86 -1.89
C ARG A 345 31.86 14.94 -2.84
N SER A 346 32.63 16.02 -3.01
CA SER A 346 32.23 17.13 -3.90
C SER A 346 32.14 16.73 -5.37
N ASP A 347 33.02 15.85 -5.86
CA ASP A 347 32.94 15.32 -7.22
C ASP A 347 31.74 14.38 -7.40
N LEU A 348 31.36 13.61 -6.37
CA LEU A 348 30.17 12.73 -6.41
C LEU A 348 28.87 13.52 -6.51
N GLU A 349 28.71 14.53 -5.65
CA GLU A 349 27.54 15.41 -5.64
C GLU A 349 27.39 16.20 -6.95
N ALA A 350 28.49 16.48 -7.65
CA ALA A 350 28.48 17.13 -8.97
C ALA A 350 28.19 16.17 -10.15
N MET A 351 28.50 14.87 -10.02
CA MET A 351 28.46 13.89 -11.11
C MET A 351 27.23 12.96 -11.08
N ILE A 352 26.59 12.78 -9.92
CA ILE A 352 25.47 11.86 -9.74
C ILE A 352 24.27 12.65 -9.17
N PRO A 353 23.22 12.93 -9.98
CA PRO A 353 22.06 13.69 -9.53
C PRO A 353 21.33 13.01 -8.36
N VAL A 354 20.98 13.80 -7.35
CA VAL A 354 20.34 13.36 -6.11
C VAL A 354 18.94 13.98 -5.91
N GLY A 355 18.12 13.39 -5.05
CA GLY A 355 16.77 13.87 -4.76
C GLY A 355 15.81 13.68 -5.95
N PHE A 356 15.12 14.75 -6.34
CA PHE A 356 14.22 14.76 -7.50
C PHE A 356 14.92 15.04 -8.84
N ASN A 357 16.21 15.43 -8.81
CA ASN A 357 16.97 15.80 -10.01
C ASN A 357 17.25 14.60 -10.93
N ASP A 358 17.41 14.90 -12.21
CA ASP A 358 17.88 13.98 -13.24
C ASP A 358 19.11 14.54 -13.99
N ASN A 359 19.63 13.81 -14.97
CA ASN A 359 20.78 14.27 -15.74
C ASN A 359 20.33 15.29 -16.80
N LYS A 360 21.05 16.42 -16.90
CA LYS A 360 20.81 17.45 -17.94
C LYS A 360 20.75 16.83 -19.33
N ASP A 361 21.71 15.96 -19.62
CA ASP A 361 21.90 15.23 -20.87
C ASP A 361 21.99 13.72 -20.60
N VAL A 362 21.66 12.90 -21.60
CA VAL A 362 21.78 11.44 -21.47
C VAL A 362 23.25 11.04 -21.69
N ASP A 363 23.89 10.54 -20.63
CA ASP A 363 25.25 10.00 -20.69
C ASP A 363 25.37 8.85 -21.72
N LYS A 364 26.55 8.68 -22.33
CA LYS A 364 26.78 7.68 -23.38
C LYS A 364 26.57 6.24 -22.91
N THR A 365 26.92 5.91 -21.66
CA THR A 365 26.65 4.56 -21.12
C THR A 365 25.16 4.39 -20.88
N ALA A 366 24.50 5.39 -20.28
CA ALA A 366 23.05 5.38 -20.08
C ALA A 366 22.28 5.24 -21.40
N GLY A 367 22.64 5.99 -22.45
CA GLY A 367 21.99 5.97 -23.76
C GLY A 367 22.24 4.69 -24.57
N ASN A 368 23.41 4.05 -24.39
CA ASN A 368 23.76 2.81 -25.09
C ASN A 368 23.24 1.53 -24.41
N TRP A 369 22.51 1.64 -23.29
CA TRP A 369 21.95 0.49 -22.60
C TRP A 369 20.96 -0.29 -23.47
N GLN A 370 21.20 -1.58 -23.65
CA GLN A 370 20.45 -2.40 -24.60
C GLN A 370 18.95 -2.55 -24.26
N GLY A 371 18.56 -2.31 -23.01
CA GLY A 371 17.14 -2.26 -22.61
C GLY A 371 16.32 -1.18 -23.34
N TRP A 372 16.94 -0.16 -23.95
CA TRP A 372 16.21 0.82 -24.77
C TRP A 372 15.68 0.26 -26.11
N SER A 373 16.19 -0.89 -26.55
CA SER A 373 15.75 -1.57 -27.78
C SER A 373 14.34 -2.19 -27.62
N SER A 374 14.06 -2.82 -26.47
CA SER A 374 12.75 -3.36 -26.14
C SER A 374 11.82 -2.35 -25.46
N PHE A 375 12.24 -1.09 -25.25
CA PHE A 375 11.40 -0.09 -24.60
C PHE A 375 10.05 0.11 -25.30
N LYS A 376 10.05 0.04 -26.64
CA LYS A 376 8.85 0.10 -27.50
C LYS A 376 7.87 -1.06 -27.28
N ASP A 377 8.34 -2.17 -26.70
CA ASP A 377 7.58 -3.39 -26.47
C ASP A 377 7.01 -3.45 -25.03
N LEU A 378 7.42 -2.52 -24.16
CA LEU A 378 6.86 -2.32 -22.81
C LEU A 378 5.42 -1.81 -22.86
N HIS A 379 4.69 -1.95 -21.76
CA HIS A 379 3.30 -1.53 -21.65
C HIS A 379 3.08 -0.09 -22.14
N LYS A 380 2.10 0.08 -23.05
CA LYS A 380 1.72 1.33 -23.72
C LYS A 380 1.67 2.57 -22.81
N GLY A 381 1.28 2.40 -21.54
CA GLY A 381 1.17 3.48 -20.54
C GLY A 381 2.49 4.11 -20.08
N VAL A 382 3.66 3.60 -20.51
CA VAL A 382 4.96 4.21 -20.19
C VAL A 382 5.72 4.78 -21.38
N GLN A 383 5.16 4.74 -22.59
CA GLN A 383 5.93 5.07 -23.80
C GLN A 383 6.44 6.52 -23.82
N ASP A 384 5.63 7.47 -23.35
CA ASP A 384 6.02 8.89 -23.22
C ASP A 384 7.13 9.13 -22.17
N LEU A 385 7.34 8.19 -21.25
CA LEU A 385 8.36 8.32 -20.20
C LEU A 385 9.78 8.04 -20.69
N LYS A 386 9.99 7.60 -21.95
CA LYS A 386 11.32 7.17 -22.46
C LYS A 386 12.41 8.21 -22.20
N SER A 387 12.17 9.47 -22.59
CA SER A 387 13.14 10.56 -22.43
C SER A 387 13.48 10.82 -20.95
N LYS A 388 12.46 10.83 -20.08
CA LYS A 388 12.64 11.01 -18.63
C LYS A 388 13.36 9.82 -17.99
N ALA A 389 13.06 8.59 -18.42
CA ALA A 389 13.75 7.39 -17.95
C ALA A 389 15.23 7.37 -18.37
N MET A 390 15.55 7.82 -19.58
CA MET A 390 16.92 7.98 -20.07
C MET A 390 17.69 9.05 -19.27
N LYS A 391 17.07 10.20 -18.95
CA LYS A 391 17.68 11.22 -18.08
C LYS A 391 17.80 10.80 -16.62
N GLN A 392 16.86 10.02 -16.09
CA GLN A 392 16.92 9.50 -14.72
C GLN A 392 17.92 8.34 -14.53
N MET A 393 18.43 7.74 -15.61
CA MET A 393 19.44 6.68 -15.52
C MET A 393 20.81 7.26 -15.11
N GLY A 394 21.41 6.68 -14.07
CA GLY A 394 22.57 7.24 -13.38
C GLY A 394 22.20 8.29 -12.33
N SER A 395 20.97 8.28 -11.79
CA SER A 395 20.55 9.19 -10.70
C SER A 395 20.18 8.43 -9.43
N LEU A 396 20.49 9.04 -8.28
CA LEU A 396 20.35 8.44 -6.96
C LEU A 396 18.89 8.40 -6.51
N GLY A 397 18.20 9.54 -6.54
CA GLY A 397 16.93 9.71 -5.81
C GLY A 397 17.10 10.33 -4.42
N GLY A 398 15.98 10.50 -3.71
CA GLY A 398 15.93 10.89 -2.29
C GLY A 398 15.35 9.79 -1.41
N GLY A 399 15.05 10.11 -0.15
CA GLY A 399 14.47 9.16 0.80
C GLY A 399 15.54 8.39 1.57
N ASN A 400 15.52 7.05 1.54
CA ASN A 400 16.58 6.24 2.16
C ASN A 400 17.85 6.18 1.31
N HIS A 401 17.75 6.51 0.01
CA HIS A 401 18.84 6.47 -0.97
C HIS A 401 20.10 7.27 -0.55
N PHE A 402 21.28 6.75 -0.86
CA PHE A 402 22.60 7.24 -0.44
C PHE A 402 23.73 6.74 -1.36
N ILE A 403 24.92 7.30 -1.24
CA ILE A 403 26.18 6.81 -1.81
C ILE A 403 27.26 6.91 -0.71
N GLU A 404 28.01 5.86 -0.44
CA GLU A 404 29.04 5.82 0.62
C GLU A 404 30.37 5.26 0.09
N VAL A 405 31.48 5.88 0.52
CA VAL A 405 32.80 5.21 0.49
C VAL A 405 33.00 4.60 1.86
N CYS A 406 33.36 3.33 1.92
CA CYS A 406 33.61 2.61 3.17
C CYS A 406 35.02 2.02 3.22
N VAL A 407 35.41 1.62 4.42
CA VAL A 407 36.63 0.87 4.72
C VAL A 407 36.20 -0.39 5.49
N ASP A 408 36.79 -1.54 5.18
CA ASP A 408 36.56 -2.78 5.94
C ASP A 408 37.63 -3.03 7.02
N THR A 409 37.45 -4.11 7.77
CA THR A 409 38.39 -4.56 8.81
C THR A 409 39.75 -5.03 8.27
N GLU A 410 39.93 -5.12 6.95
CA GLU A 410 41.19 -5.44 6.28
C GLU A 410 41.90 -4.18 5.72
N ASN A 411 41.43 -2.99 6.10
CA ASN A 411 41.87 -1.68 5.61
C ASN A 411 41.59 -1.43 4.11
N GLN A 412 40.71 -2.23 3.48
CA GLN A 412 40.38 -2.09 2.05
C GLN A 412 39.20 -1.14 1.82
N VAL A 413 39.27 -0.36 0.74
CA VAL A 413 38.24 0.62 0.37
C VAL A 413 37.11 -0.03 -0.42
N TRP A 414 35.86 0.30 -0.07
CA TRP A 414 34.62 -0.14 -0.72
C TRP A 414 33.78 1.05 -1.19
N LEU A 415 32.95 0.82 -2.21
CA LEU A 415 32.01 1.79 -2.80
C LEU A 415 30.59 1.22 -2.68
N MET A 416 29.69 1.90 -1.99
CA MET A 416 28.31 1.44 -1.73
C MET A 416 27.29 2.50 -2.17
N LEU A 417 26.09 2.09 -2.58
CA LEU A 417 25.01 3.02 -2.92
C LEU A 417 23.61 2.42 -2.72
N HIS A 418 22.59 3.26 -2.76
CA HIS A 418 21.22 2.87 -2.45
C HIS A 418 20.27 3.52 -3.46
N SER A 419 19.74 2.76 -4.43
CA SER A 419 18.77 3.28 -5.42
C SER A 419 17.90 2.22 -6.15
N GLY A 420 16.63 2.55 -6.35
CA GLY A 420 15.66 1.74 -7.10
C GLY A 420 15.50 2.11 -8.59
N SER A 421 14.37 1.68 -9.16
CA SER A 421 13.96 1.83 -10.58
C SER A 421 13.49 3.24 -10.99
N ARG A 422 13.75 4.26 -10.16
CA ARG A 422 13.32 5.67 -10.33
C ARG A 422 11.81 5.75 -10.68
N ASN A 423 11.37 6.75 -11.46
CA ASN A 423 9.94 6.91 -11.76
C ASN A 423 9.40 5.82 -12.71
N ILE A 424 10.21 5.34 -13.64
CA ILE A 424 9.76 4.43 -14.70
C ILE A 424 9.27 3.08 -14.15
N GLY A 425 9.97 2.49 -13.19
CA GLY A 425 9.53 1.24 -12.57
C GLY A 425 8.24 1.36 -11.76
N ASN A 426 7.98 2.52 -11.16
CA ASN A 426 6.74 2.78 -10.42
C ASN A 426 5.53 2.77 -11.37
N VAL A 427 5.62 3.45 -12.51
CA VAL A 427 4.53 3.50 -13.50
C VAL A 427 4.37 2.15 -14.22
N LEU A 428 5.46 1.40 -14.47
CA LEU A 428 5.39 0.02 -14.98
C LEU A 428 4.64 -0.91 -14.03
N ALA A 429 4.96 -0.91 -12.73
CA ALA A 429 4.24 -1.69 -11.74
C ALA A 429 2.74 -1.34 -11.72
N GLN A 430 2.42 -0.03 -11.67
CA GLN A 430 1.04 0.46 -11.66
C GLN A 430 0.24 0.02 -12.90
N CYS A 431 0.88 -0.02 -14.08
CA CYS A 431 0.25 -0.50 -15.31
C CYS A 431 -0.18 -1.97 -15.20
N HIS A 432 0.73 -2.85 -14.78
CA HIS A 432 0.45 -4.29 -14.72
C HIS A 432 -0.48 -4.69 -13.58
N ILE A 433 -0.39 -4.01 -12.44
CA ILE A 433 -1.34 -4.17 -11.34
C ILE A 433 -2.77 -3.85 -11.82
N ASN A 434 -2.94 -2.82 -12.65
CA ASN A 434 -4.24 -2.52 -13.27
C ASN A 434 -4.66 -3.57 -14.31
N SER A 435 -3.75 -4.05 -15.17
CA SER A 435 -4.06 -5.12 -16.13
C SER A 435 -4.44 -6.45 -15.46
N ALA A 436 -3.84 -6.82 -14.32
CA ALA A 436 -4.22 -8.00 -13.54
C ALA A 436 -5.63 -7.85 -12.97
N LYS A 437 -5.94 -6.66 -12.41
CA LYS A 437 -7.27 -6.29 -11.90
C LYS A 437 -8.33 -6.22 -12.99
N GLU A 438 -7.97 -6.05 -14.26
CA GLU A 438 -8.90 -6.13 -15.39
C GLU A 438 -9.11 -7.58 -15.85
N LEU A 439 -8.03 -8.35 -16.01
CA LEU A 439 -8.10 -9.76 -16.41
C LEU A 439 -8.96 -10.58 -15.45
N ALA A 440 -8.72 -10.46 -14.13
CA ALA A 440 -9.48 -11.20 -13.12
C ALA A 440 -10.99 -10.91 -13.14
N LYS A 441 -11.40 -9.71 -13.57
CA LYS A 441 -12.83 -9.37 -13.78
C LYS A 441 -13.37 -10.05 -15.03
N MET A 442 -12.62 -10.06 -16.14
CA MET A 442 -13.05 -10.68 -17.39
C MET A 442 -13.22 -12.20 -17.27
N THR A 443 -12.37 -12.86 -16.47
CA THR A 443 -12.43 -14.29 -16.19
C THR A 443 -13.39 -14.67 -15.05
N ASN A 444 -14.01 -13.70 -14.38
CA ASN A 444 -14.72 -13.88 -13.10
C ASN A 444 -13.88 -14.62 -12.02
N THR A 445 -12.55 -14.43 -12.03
CA THR A 445 -11.66 -15.04 -11.03
C THR A 445 -11.89 -14.39 -9.67
N TYR A 446 -12.26 -15.20 -8.68
CA TYR A 446 -12.39 -14.75 -7.29
C TYR A 446 -11.01 -14.52 -6.67
N LEU A 447 -10.83 -13.34 -6.08
CA LEU A 447 -9.62 -12.93 -5.35
C LEU A 447 -10.03 -12.44 -3.96
N PRO A 448 -9.28 -12.76 -2.88
CA PRO A 448 -9.52 -12.13 -1.57
C PRO A 448 -9.39 -10.60 -1.68
N ASP A 449 -8.31 -10.15 -2.31
CA ASP A 449 -8.03 -8.75 -2.63
C ASP A 449 -7.63 -8.57 -4.11
N PRO A 450 -8.12 -7.52 -4.81
CA PRO A 450 -7.60 -7.10 -6.11
C PRO A 450 -6.13 -6.62 -6.09
N ASP A 451 -5.52 -6.30 -4.95
CA ASP A 451 -4.05 -6.13 -4.88
C ASP A 451 -3.31 -7.47 -4.82
N LEU A 452 -4.02 -8.55 -4.48
CA LEU A 452 -3.59 -9.92 -4.75
C LEU A 452 -4.04 -10.38 -6.16
N ALA A 453 -4.34 -9.45 -7.09
CA ALA A 453 -4.55 -9.80 -8.50
C ALA A 453 -3.24 -10.25 -9.13
N TYR A 454 -3.08 -11.55 -9.23
CA TYR A 454 -2.00 -12.21 -9.94
C TYR A 454 -2.37 -12.42 -11.42
N PHE A 455 -1.34 -12.57 -12.26
CA PHE A 455 -1.50 -13.23 -13.55
C PHE A 455 -1.17 -14.72 -13.39
N VAL A 456 -1.96 -15.60 -13.99
CA VAL A 456 -1.62 -17.03 -14.06
C VAL A 456 -0.36 -17.17 -14.89
N ALA A 457 0.66 -17.88 -14.38
CA ALA A 457 1.91 -18.13 -15.09
C ALA A 457 1.65 -18.71 -16.50
N GLN A 458 2.54 -18.40 -17.44
CA GLN A 458 2.43 -18.77 -18.87
C GLN A 458 1.29 -18.07 -19.65
N SER A 459 0.37 -17.35 -19.00
CA SER A 459 -0.62 -16.52 -19.72
C SER A 459 0.05 -15.35 -20.47
N PRO A 460 -0.51 -14.85 -21.59
CA PRO A 460 0.05 -13.70 -22.31
C PRO A 460 0.19 -12.44 -21.44
N ALA A 461 -0.73 -12.24 -20.50
CA ALA A 461 -0.70 -11.13 -19.55
C ALA A 461 0.40 -11.30 -18.49
N PHE A 462 0.63 -12.53 -17.99
CA PHE A 462 1.80 -12.83 -17.17
C PHE A 462 3.09 -12.55 -17.94
N SER A 463 3.18 -12.98 -19.20
CA SER A 463 4.37 -12.76 -20.02
C SER A 463 4.68 -11.28 -20.26
N ALA A 464 3.66 -10.44 -20.43
CA ALA A 464 3.82 -8.98 -20.53
C ALA A 464 4.29 -8.36 -19.20
N TYR A 465 3.66 -8.73 -18.07
CA TYR A 465 4.10 -8.31 -16.74
C TYR A 465 5.52 -8.76 -16.42
N TRP A 466 5.87 -10.00 -16.74
CA TRP A 466 7.18 -10.58 -16.47
C TRP A 466 8.28 -9.96 -17.34
N HIS A 467 7.96 -9.57 -18.58
CA HIS A 467 8.85 -8.77 -19.43
C HIS A 467 9.13 -7.40 -18.81
N ASP A 468 8.08 -6.64 -18.46
CA ASP A 468 8.20 -5.29 -17.94
C ASP A 468 8.80 -5.24 -16.53
N LEU A 469 8.51 -6.23 -15.67
CA LEU A 469 9.13 -6.39 -14.37
C LEU A 469 10.63 -6.66 -14.52
N GLN A 470 11.02 -7.62 -15.38
CA GLN A 470 12.44 -7.85 -15.65
C GLN A 470 13.11 -6.63 -16.27
N TRP A 471 12.42 -5.89 -17.14
CA TRP A 471 12.93 -4.62 -17.66
C TRP A 471 13.13 -3.59 -16.55
N ALA A 472 12.17 -3.42 -15.64
CA ALA A 472 12.27 -2.48 -14.51
C ALA A 472 13.37 -2.89 -13.50
N GLN A 473 13.55 -4.20 -13.29
CA GLN A 473 14.64 -4.76 -12.49
C GLN A 473 15.99 -4.51 -13.17
N ASN A 474 16.09 -4.74 -14.48
CA ASN A 474 17.30 -4.46 -15.25
C ASN A 474 17.60 -2.95 -15.36
N TYR A 475 16.57 -2.09 -15.44
CA TYR A 475 16.72 -0.64 -15.36
C TYR A 475 17.24 -0.21 -13.98
N ALA A 476 16.71 -0.75 -12.89
CA ALA A 476 17.22 -0.45 -11.54
C ALA A 476 18.66 -0.94 -11.35
N ARG A 477 18.98 -2.15 -11.82
CA ARG A 477 20.34 -2.70 -11.83
C ARG A 477 21.28 -1.79 -12.61
N HIS A 478 20.91 -1.39 -13.82
CA HIS A 478 21.76 -0.57 -14.68
C HIS A 478 21.83 0.90 -14.25
N ASN A 479 20.78 1.46 -13.62
CA ASN A 479 20.85 2.75 -12.94
C ASN A 479 21.97 2.76 -11.90
N ARG A 480 22.07 1.67 -11.11
CA ARG A 480 23.13 1.47 -10.13
C ARG A 480 24.49 1.20 -10.79
N ASP A 481 24.56 0.43 -11.88
CA ASP A 481 25.82 0.20 -12.62
C ASP A 481 26.38 1.51 -13.21
N VAL A 482 25.53 2.36 -13.80
CA VAL A 482 25.92 3.68 -14.33
C VAL A 482 26.39 4.62 -13.21
N MET A 483 25.70 4.64 -12.05
CA MET A 483 26.18 5.38 -10.88
C MET A 483 27.51 4.82 -10.36
N MET A 484 27.67 3.50 -10.27
CA MET A 484 28.89 2.86 -9.81
C MET A 484 30.06 3.10 -10.76
N ALA A 485 29.84 3.15 -12.08
CA ALA A 485 30.85 3.52 -13.06
C ALA A 485 31.29 4.99 -12.92
N ARG A 486 30.38 5.92 -12.60
CA ARG A 486 30.71 7.31 -12.25
C ARG A 486 31.48 7.40 -10.94
N PHE A 487 31.08 6.62 -9.94
CA PHE A 487 31.73 6.54 -8.63
C PHE A 487 33.17 6.02 -8.75
N LYS A 488 33.37 4.88 -9.44
CA LYS A 488 34.69 4.32 -9.75
C LYS A 488 35.61 5.38 -10.38
N LYS A 489 35.17 6.07 -11.44
CA LYS A 489 35.95 7.15 -12.11
C LYS A 489 36.41 8.26 -11.16
N ILE A 490 35.57 8.66 -10.19
CA ILE A 490 35.92 9.70 -9.21
C ILE A 490 36.98 9.18 -8.23
N VAL A 491 36.84 7.94 -7.77
CA VAL A 491 37.82 7.32 -6.86
C VAL A 491 39.14 7.08 -7.59
N GLU A 492 39.11 6.59 -8.82
CA GLU A 492 40.29 6.43 -9.71
C GLU A 492 41.01 7.77 -9.93
N LYS A 493 40.29 8.86 -10.20
CA LYS A 493 40.83 10.24 -10.32
C LYS A 493 41.65 10.64 -9.08
N HIS A 494 41.17 10.38 -7.87
CA HIS A 494 41.82 10.79 -6.62
C HIS A 494 42.86 9.78 -6.08
N LEU A 495 42.72 8.49 -6.37
CA LEU A 495 43.56 7.43 -5.81
C LEU A 495 44.63 6.90 -6.76
N ALA A 496 44.38 6.93 -8.08
CA ALA A 496 45.28 6.36 -9.10
C ALA A 496 45.52 7.30 -10.30
N GLY A 497 45.20 8.60 -10.17
CA GLY A 497 45.38 9.60 -11.23
C GLY A 497 44.50 9.37 -12.47
N GLY A 498 43.35 8.72 -12.29
CA GLY A 498 42.43 8.36 -13.38
C GLY A 498 42.73 7.04 -14.09
N LYS A 499 43.71 6.26 -13.61
CA LYS A 499 43.92 4.88 -14.09
C LYS A 499 42.76 3.98 -13.62
N PRO A 500 42.10 3.22 -14.52
CA PRO A 500 41.00 2.33 -14.15
C PRO A 500 41.39 1.29 -13.09
N MET A 501 40.51 1.04 -12.12
CA MET A 501 40.67 -0.03 -11.15
C MET A 501 40.14 -1.36 -11.69
N LYS A 502 40.69 -2.48 -11.22
CA LYS A 502 39.99 -3.77 -11.23
C LYS A 502 39.40 -4.02 -9.84
N PRO A 503 38.07 -4.10 -9.67
CA PRO A 503 37.45 -4.46 -8.41
C PRO A 503 37.86 -5.86 -7.92
N LEU A 504 37.87 -6.04 -6.61
CA LEU A 504 38.15 -7.32 -5.96
C LEU A 504 36.87 -8.14 -5.73
N LEU A 505 35.74 -7.47 -5.52
CA LEU A 505 34.40 -8.06 -5.44
C LEU A 505 33.36 -7.01 -5.91
N GLU A 506 32.27 -7.43 -6.53
CA GLU A 506 31.13 -6.56 -6.88
C GLU A 506 29.81 -7.20 -6.43
N VAL A 507 28.90 -6.42 -5.84
CA VAL A 507 27.66 -6.91 -5.22
C VAL A 507 26.48 -6.01 -5.61
N ASN A 508 25.64 -6.46 -6.54
CA ASN A 508 24.47 -5.69 -6.99
C ASN A 508 23.17 -6.47 -6.73
N CYS A 509 22.63 -6.33 -5.52
CA CYS A 509 21.46 -7.05 -5.04
C CYS A 509 20.18 -6.19 -5.07
N HIS A 510 19.03 -6.82 -5.32
CA HIS A 510 17.72 -6.19 -5.16
C HIS A 510 17.12 -6.55 -3.80
N HIS A 511 16.22 -5.72 -3.28
CA HIS A 511 15.36 -6.10 -2.14
C HIS A 511 13.87 -5.81 -2.30
N ASN A 512 13.44 -5.35 -3.48
CA ASN A 512 12.04 -5.30 -3.91
C ASN A 512 12.02 -5.80 -5.36
N TYR A 513 11.72 -7.09 -5.58
CA TYR A 513 11.80 -7.77 -6.88
C TYR A 513 11.11 -9.14 -6.86
N ALA A 514 10.94 -9.76 -8.03
CA ALA A 514 10.66 -11.19 -8.13
C ALA A 514 11.57 -11.88 -9.16
N GLU A 515 11.82 -13.17 -8.95
CA GLU A 515 12.71 -14.02 -9.76
C GLU A 515 12.11 -15.44 -9.87
N LYS A 516 12.47 -16.19 -10.92
CA LYS A 516 12.09 -17.60 -11.07
C LYS A 516 13.27 -18.45 -10.59
N GLU A 517 13.03 -19.29 -9.59
CA GLU A 517 14.06 -20.07 -8.88
C GLU A 517 13.61 -21.52 -8.71
N VAL A 518 14.56 -22.43 -8.42
CA VAL A 518 14.24 -23.82 -8.08
C VAL A 518 14.36 -23.99 -6.56
N HIS A 519 13.26 -24.39 -5.90
CA HIS A 519 13.22 -24.67 -4.46
C HIS A 519 12.43 -25.95 -4.21
N PHE A 520 12.91 -26.80 -3.30
CA PHE A 520 12.29 -28.10 -2.96
C PHE A 520 12.05 -29.06 -4.15
N GLY A 521 12.77 -28.87 -5.26
CA GLY A 521 12.64 -29.63 -6.50
C GLY A 521 11.71 -29.00 -7.56
N GLU A 522 10.98 -27.93 -7.21
CA GLU A 522 9.99 -27.28 -8.07
C GLU A 522 10.49 -25.93 -8.61
N GLU A 523 10.04 -25.56 -9.82
CA GLU A 523 10.25 -24.22 -10.37
C GLU A 523 9.20 -23.23 -9.84
N VAL A 524 9.64 -22.28 -9.01
CA VAL A 524 8.76 -21.33 -8.31
C VAL A 524 9.11 -19.87 -8.62
N TYR A 525 8.12 -18.97 -8.51
CA TYR A 525 8.34 -17.52 -8.59
C TYR A 525 8.47 -16.93 -7.19
N VAL A 526 9.69 -16.59 -6.78
CA VAL A 526 9.97 -16.03 -5.45
C VAL A 526 9.88 -14.51 -5.52
N THR A 527 8.97 -13.93 -4.73
CA THR A 527 8.81 -12.47 -4.59
C THR A 527 9.43 -12.02 -3.28
N ARG A 528 10.32 -11.03 -3.32
CA ARG A 528 11.00 -10.47 -2.12
C ARG A 528 10.72 -8.98 -2.01
N LYS A 529 10.22 -8.55 -0.84
CA LYS A 529 9.89 -7.15 -0.49
C LYS A 529 10.52 -6.82 0.86
N GLY A 530 11.51 -5.94 0.88
CA GLY A 530 12.37 -5.71 2.04
C GLY A 530 13.32 -6.87 2.39
N ALA A 531 13.64 -7.76 1.44
CA ALA A 531 14.46 -8.95 1.66
C ALA A 531 15.38 -9.24 0.45
N VAL A 532 16.56 -9.80 0.68
CA VAL A 532 17.62 -10.06 -0.32
C VAL A 532 17.81 -11.57 -0.53
N ARG A 533 18.35 -12.00 -1.69
CA ARG A 533 18.75 -13.40 -1.93
C ARG A 533 19.97 -13.79 -1.10
N ALA A 534 20.00 -15.05 -0.67
CA ALA A 534 20.98 -15.63 0.23
C ALA A 534 21.22 -17.13 -0.06
N GLN A 535 21.35 -17.51 -1.34
CA GLN A 535 21.92 -18.80 -1.71
C GLN A 535 23.41 -18.85 -1.34
N SER A 536 24.01 -20.04 -1.25
CA SER A 536 25.38 -20.23 -0.75
C SER A 536 26.48 -19.48 -1.54
N GLU A 537 26.20 -19.07 -2.77
CA GLU A 537 27.11 -18.24 -3.61
C GLU A 537 26.63 -16.78 -3.79
N ASP A 538 25.47 -16.42 -3.25
CA ASP A 538 24.97 -15.03 -3.31
C ASP A 538 25.71 -14.15 -2.30
N TYR A 539 26.15 -12.97 -2.77
CA TYR A 539 26.56 -11.88 -1.89
C TYR A 539 25.39 -10.90 -1.69
N GLY A 540 25.09 -10.59 -0.44
CA GLY A 540 24.09 -9.61 -0.02
C GLY A 540 24.71 -8.39 0.65
N ILE A 541 23.89 -7.36 0.88
CA ILE A 541 24.30 -6.12 1.56
C ILE A 541 23.25 -5.78 2.61
N ILE A 542 23.68 -5.72 3.86
CA ILE A 542 22.84 -5.33 5.00
C ILE A 542 23.35 -3.96 5.50
N PRO A 543 22.86 -2.84 4.92
CA PRO A 543 23.23 -1.50 5.36
C PRO A 543 22.75 -1.20 6.78
N GLY A 544 23.63 -0.56 7.54
CA GLY A 544 23.26 0.19 8.73
C GLY A 544 22.74 1.58 8.37
N SER A 545 22.87 2.51 9.31
CA SER A 545 22.78 3.94 9.06
C SER A 545 24.12 4.51 8.56
N MET A 546 24.09 5.78 8.15
CA MET A 546 25.29 6.62 8.13
C MET A 546 26.03 6.49 9.48
N GLY A 547 27.36 6.50 9.45
CA GLY A 547 28.28 6.32 10.60
C GLY A 547 28.21 4.99 11.37
N ALA A 548 27.24 4.12 11.10
CA ALA A 548 27.17 2.77 11.67
C ALA A 548 27.66 1.71 10.68
N LYS A 549 28.02 0.54 11.21
CA LYS A 549 28.50 -0.58 10.40
C LYS A 549 27.49 -0.96 9.33
N SER A 550 27.99 -1.36 8.16
CA SER A 550 27.22 -2.04 7.13
C SER A 550 27.90 -3.36 6.81
N TYR A 551 27.13 -4.38 6.46
CA TYR A 551 27.66 -5.73 6.27
C TYR A 551 27.56 -6.17 4.82
N ILE A 552 28.66 -6.66 4.28
CA ILE A 552 28.65 -7.52 3.10
C ILE A 552 28.58 -8.95 3.63
N VAL A 553 27.61 -9.69 3.12
CA VAL A 553 27.26 -11.02 3.62
C VAL A 553 27.29 -12.03 2.48
N LYS A 554 27.56 -13.29 2.77
CA LYS A 554 27.28 -14.42 1.86
C LYS A 554 26.06 -15.16 2.38
N GLY A 555 25.23 -15.69 1.48
CA GLY A 555 24.13 -16.54 1.87
C GLY A 555 24.58 -17.89 2.44
N LYS A 556 23.75 -18.51 3.28
CA LYS A 556 23.93 -19.89 3.75
C LYS A 556 23.05 -20.91 3.01
N GLY A 557 22.20 -20.46 2.08
CA GLY A 557 21.32 -21.35 1.33
C GLY A 557 20.21 -21.99 2.16
N ASN A 558 19.74 -21.32 3.22
CA ASN A 558 18.64 -21.86 4.05
C ASN A 558 17.35 -21.96 3.21
N ALA A 559 16.99 -23.19 2.84
CA ALA A 559 15.80 -23.48 2.03
C ALA A 559 14.50 -23.01 2.69
N HIS A 560 14.40 -23.00 4.03
CA HIS A 560 13.20 -22.56 4.74
C HIS A 560 12.92 -21.06 4.60
N SER A 561 13.91 -20.24 4.25
CA SER A 561 13.71 -18.82 3.89
C SER A 561 13.60 -18.59 2.38
N TYR A 562 13.44 -19.65 1.57
CA TYR A 562 13.61 -19.62 0.11
C TYR A 562 14.95 -18.97 -0.28
N CYS A 563 16.01 -19.32 0.45
CA CYS A 563 17.35 -18.72 0.34
C CYS A 563 17.28 -17.18 0.34
N SER A 564 16.72 -16.61 1.41
CA SER A 564 16.56 -15.15 1.60
C SER A 564 17.06 -14.68 2.95
N CYS A 565 17.41 -13.38 3.05
CA CYS A 565 17.77 -12.68 4.28
C CYS A 565 17.18 -11.25 4.31
N SER A 566 17.46 -10.47 5.37
CA SER A 566 16.99 -9.08 5.49
C SER A 566 17.68 -8.11 4.51
N HIS A 567 17.33 -6.80 4.58
CA HIS A 567 17.90 -5.77 3.70
C HIS A 567 18.52 -4.56 4.42
N GLY A 568 18.66 -4.59 5.76
CA GLY A 568 19.20 -3.47 6.54
C GLY A 568 18.66 -3.37 7.96
N ALA A 569 19.25 -2.50 8.79
CA ALA A 569 18.92 -2.34 10.22
C ALA A 569 17.43 -2.05 10.50
N GLY A 570 16.78 -1.31 9.61
CA GLY A 570 15.50 -0.66 9.90
C GLY A 570 15.65 0.50 10.90
N ARG A 571 14.64 1.37 10.94
CA ARG A 571 14.69 2.60 11.73
C ARG A 571 14.14 2.39 13.14
N LEU A 572 14.79 2.97 14.16
CA LEU A 572 14.18 3.18 15.49
C LEU A 572 13.18 4.32 15.44
N MET A 573 13.52 5.36 14.67
CA MET A 573 12.82 6.64 14.62
C MET A 573 12.77 7.17 13.19
N SER A 574 11.70 7.86 12.83
CA SER A 574 11.49 8.35 11.47
C SER A 574 12.22 9.67 11.24
N ARG A 575 12.30 10.10 9.97
CA ARG A 575 13.22 11.13 9.47
C ARG A 575 13.38 12.35 10.37
N ASN A 576 12.37 13.20 10.55
CA ASN A 576 12.56 14.40 11.37
C ASN A 576 12.65 14.16 12.90
N LYS A 577 12.68 12.94 13.46
CA LYS A 577 13.20 12.76 14.84
C LYS A 577 14.65 13.09 14.83
N ALA A 578 15.35 12.48 13.89
CA ALA A 578 16.76 12.69 13.73
C ALA A 578 17.07 14.16 13.35
N LYS A 579 16.15 14.87 12.67
CA LYS A 579 16.22 16.34 12.45
C LYS A 579 15.85 17.25 13.63
N ASN A 580 15.24 16.75 14.72
CA ASN A 580 14.81 17.57 15.87
C ASN A 580 15.40 17.13 17.23
N GLN A 581 15.73 15.84 17.39
CA GLN A 581 16.40 15.27 18.57
C GLN A 581 17.91 15.49 18.52
N PHE A 582 18.51 15.49 17.32
CA PHE A 582 19.95 15.64 17.15
C PHE A 582 20.27 17.00 16.51
N SER A 583 21.18 17.72 17.17
CA SER A 583 21.73 18.99 16.70
C SER A 583 22.72 18.79 15.55
N LEU A 584 23.26 19.91 15.02
CA LEU A 584 24.37 19.81 14.09
C LEU A 584 25.64 19.27 14.77
N ASP A 585 25.80 19.51 16.07
CA ASP A 585 26.93 19.03 16.87
C ASP A 585 26.81 17.53 17.15
N ASP A 586 25.60 17.02 17.38
CA ASP A 586 25.31 15.58 17.40
C ASP A 586 25.64 14.91 16.06
N LEU A 587 25.31 15.55 14.93
CA LEU A 587 25.69 15.06 13.61
C LEU A 587 27.21 15.03 13.47
N LEU A 588 27.91 16.11 13.85
CA LEU A 588 29.37 16.18 13.81
C LEU A 588 30.02 15.11 14.69
N ALA A 589 29.49 14.85 15.89
CA ALA A 589 29.98 13.83 16.81
C ALA A 589 29.68 12.40 16.34
N GLN A 590 28.41 12.07 16.07
CA GLN A 590 28.03 10.70 15.67
C GLN A 590 28.53 10.33 14.26
N THR A 591 28.88 11.32 13.42
CA THR A 591 29.55 11.10 12.12
C THR A 591 31.00 11.59 12.12
N GLN A 592 31.66 11.59 13.28
CA GLN A 592 33.09 11.83 13.42
C GLN A 592 33.89 10.77 12.64
N GLY A 593 34.82 11.21 11.81
CA GLY A 593 35.55 10.34 10.87
C GLY A 593 34.79 10.00 9.58
N VAL A 594 33.60 10.56 9.35
CA VAL A 594 32.85 10.44 8.08
C VAL A 594 32.75 11.80 7.40
N GLU A 595 33.26 11.93 6.18
CA GLU A 595 33.01 13.09 5.33
C GLU A 595 31.59 12.99 4.74
N CYS A 596 30.66 13.74 5.29
CA CYS A 596 29.31 13.88 4.76
C CYS A 596 28.87 15.34 4.86
N ARG A 597 27.76 15.68 4.20
CA ARG A 597 27.14 17.01 4.33
C ARG A 597 26.83 17.31 5.79
N LYS A 598 27.53 18.27 6.40
CA LYS A 598 27.27 18.72 7.78
C LYS A 598 26.22 19.83 7.76
N ASP A 599 25.01 19.51 7.32
CA ASP A 599 23.88 20.45 7.28
C ASP A 599 22.55 19.78 7.65
N ARG A 600 21.55 20.60 7.97
CA ARG A 600 20.24 20.16 8.49
C ARG A 600 19.46 19.29 7.49
N GLY A 601 19.83 19.30 6.21
CA GLY A 601 19.21 18.50 5.16
C GLY A 601 19.34 16.99 5.35
N ILE A 602 20.47 16.50 5.90
CA ILE A 602 20.71 15.04 6.10
C ILE A 602 20.59 14.58 7.55
N LEU A 603 20.23 15.47 8.48
CA LEU A 603 20.05 15.13 9.90
C LEU A 603 19.03 14.00 10.12
N ASP A 604 18.13 13.75 9.17
CA ASP A 604 17.15 12.65 9.23
C ASP A 604 17.75 11.26 9.11
N GLU A 605 18.99 11.15 8.67
CA GLU A 605 19.66 9.89 8.34
C GLU A 605 20.89 9.64 9.24
N ILE A 606 21.01 10.41 10.34
CA ILE A 606 22.06 10.29 11.36
C ILE A 606 22.11 8.90 12.02
N PRO A 607 23.31 8.43 12.45
CA PRO A 607 23.51 7.14 13.11
C PRO A 607 22.47 6.75 14.17
N GLY A 608 22.22 7.61 15.17
CA GLY A 608 21.29 7.33 16.27
C GLY A 608 19.83 7.11 15.86
N ALA A 609 19.48 7.20 14.57
CA ALA A 609 18.11 7.03 14.07
C ALA A 609 17.70 5.59 13.75
N TYR A 610 18.65 4.68 13.67
CA TYR A 610 18.48 3.30 13.22
C TYR A 610 18.70 2.28 14.34
N LYS A 611 18.21 1.04 14.15
CA LYS A 611 18.48 -0.03 15.13
C LYS A 611 19.99 -0.35 15.17
N PRO A 612 20.50 -0.89 16.29
CA PRO A 612 21.76 -1.63 16.29
C PRO A 612 21.71 -2.69 15.18
N ILE A 613 22.57 -2.51 14.18
CA ILE A 613 22.65 -3.38 12.99
C ILE A 613 23.14 -4.78 13.41
N GLU A 614 23.95 -4.86 14.45
CA GLU A 614 24.43 -6.06 15.12
C GLU A 614 23.28 -7.01 15.51
N GLN A 615 22.18 -6.49 16.09
CA GLN A 615 21.03 -7.31 16.47
C GLN A 615 20.30 -7.88 15.25
N VAL A 616 20.26 -7.13 14.14
CA VAL A 616 19.68 -7.61 12.89
C VAL A 616 20.56 -8.68 12.25
N MET A 617 21.89 -8.63 12.46
CA MET A 617 22.81 -9.69 12.04
C MET A 617 22.71 -10.96 12.91
N GLU A 618 22.60 -10.82 14.23
CA GLU A 618 22.43 -11.95 15.16
C GLU A 618 21.15 -12.75 14.86
N ASN A 619 20.04 -12.04 14.65
CA ASN A 619 18.72 -12.62 14.35
C ASN A 619 18.60 -13.30 12.97
N GLN A 620 19.65 -13.28 12.13
CA GLN A 620 19.71 -13.98 10.84
C GLN A 620 21.01 -14.78 10.66
N SER A 621 21.65 -15.15 11.79
CA SER A 621 22.92 -15.86 11.82
C SER A 621 22.86 -17.28 11.25
N ASP A 622 21.67 -17.84 11.05
CA ASP A 622 21.40 -19.08 10.31
C ASP A 622 21.25 -18.86 8.79
N LEU A 623 20.86 -17.65 8.36
CA LEU A 623 20.58 -17.30 6.95
C LEU A 623 21.82 -16.84 6.17
N VAL A 624 22.79 -16.21 6.85
CA VAL A 624 23.97 -15.59 6.23
C VAL A 624 25.24 -15.73 7.08
N GLU A 625 26.39 -15.57 6.42
CA GLU A 625 27.69 -15.31 7.03
C GLU A 625 28.18 -13.89 6.72
N ILE A 626 29.00 -13.31 7.60
CA ILE A 626 29.58 -11.98 7.39
C ILE A 626 30.90 -12.13 6.63
N VAL A 627 30.97 -11.51 5.45
CA VAL A 627 32.17 -11.49 4.59
C VAL A 627 33.02 -10.26 4.89
N ALA A 628 32.40 -9.10 5.06
CA ALA A 628 33.09 -7.88 5.45
C ALA A 628 32.21 -7.01 6.35
N THR A 629 32.81 -6.49 7.42
CA THR A 629 32.23 -5.42 8.24
C THR A 629 32.76 -4.09 7.74
N LEU A 630 31.89 -3.26 7.17
CA LEU A 630 32.23 -1.97 6.58
C LEU A 630 31.93 -0.83 7.56
N LYS A 631 32.80 0.20 7.59
CA LYS A 631 32.52 1.51 8.18
C LYS A 631 32.64 2.58 7.09
N GLN A 632 31.65 3.46 6.96
CA GLN A 632 31.72 4.56 5.99
C GLN A 632 32.71 5.65 6.42
N VAL A 633 33.39 6.23 5.43
CA VAL A 633 34.32 7.37 5.55
C VAL A 633 33.92 8.52 4.61
N VAL A 634 33.05 8.28 3.63
CA VAL A 634 32.29 9.31 2.90
C VAL A 634 30.81 8.91 2.87
N CYS A 635 29.88 9.86 3.01
CA CYS A 635 28.45 9.64 2.75
C CYS A 635 27.81 10.84 2.02
N VAL A 636 27.05 10.54 0.95
CA VAL A 636 26.29 11.46 0.10
C VAL A 636 24.82 11.03 0.11
N LYS A 637 23.90 11.97 0.34
CA LYS A 637 22.44 11.75 0.31
C LYS A 637 21.74 12.87 -0.47
N GLY A 638 20.51 12.58 -0.91
CA GLY A 638 19.67 13.48 -1.72
C GLY A 638 18.49 14.08 -0.99
#